data_AF-A0A954GF83-F1
#
_entry.id   AF-A0A954GF83-F1
#
_cell.length_a   1.000
_cell.length_b   1.000
_cell.length_c   1.000
_cell.angle_alpha   90.00
_cell.angle_beta   90.00
_cell.angle_gamma   90.00
#
_symmetry.space_group_name_H-M   'P 1'
#
loop_
_entity.id
_entity.type
_entity.pdbx_description
1 polymer ?
#
loop_
_entity_poly.entity_id
_entity_poly.type
_entity_poly.pdbx_seq_one_letter_code
_entity_poly.pdbx_strand_id
1 'polypeptide(L)'
;MANPVEVWKSEKHGFDVWPDIERYASAQTPMKDIDSTDLERMKWHGFFYRKRDTPGRYMNRIRITAGEMSAEQAREIALIAYEYGYGIVDVTTRANVQVQGLDIENLPKVAVRLKNVGLTSKQTGHDNIRNVFAHPFSGLMPEELYDTRQLCHDVTELFVDSREYSDLPRKMNICLNGTDSHSAHFWTQDISFLATEVDGEVLFQVLLAGTQGQNPHLAWHLPVLVRPDQVVELTRSILDLFRAKGSREKRNAARLRFLVEEIGISGVLDWLEHDLPFRLIPSIAEPVPASSHDELVGWFRQSDPKLWTMGLSVPLGRMTWRQLEGLALLSKKWGDGQLRTTHEQGIAVINIPTGFKDAAATDAAGLGLSVQADPFELNSVACTGSQFCNIAVTETKGHMFQLIEKLRKRALKLHGIRIHMSGCPSSCAQHFTADIGLKGVRVRRLIGTREGFDVYLGGGLAGQVHMGLPYKLGVDVDQLPTLVEDVVGEFYRKHRAGQTFSAYWREKLQAAEADKVEDGDYQHPVWLCEACEYEHTGEDPPVFCPNCAGLRRNFARLDDELKGDQQIADTSNDAPTRDDGFVFAANDSSLTAEEGLTVEVEGNEYALFRVNGEVKCIDSACPHEGASLADGEFKDGIAVCPWHSWEFDVCTGCSIDPPGNDVKSYETFVDDGRIFIKPSTLKSAAKTTTSSILDQLRGGQVSKPVKPVEAELKVLDIIEETSDVRTFRLDNSAGTIPFDFAGKFAKVCVTTDGGEQWRSFTISSSPHEKQHIDLTIKLNPVGQVSRYLFDNIGPGGTIKLKGAQGGYYFDPAKHTEPLVLISAGSGITPMMSIARTLKASGSTLPCTFLYGARTEADIVFREECESLASECDWFRYHVTLSQPSETWTGESGRICHSSLSQIISDPESHRYFLCGPNEFMQALESALIDAGVPSDRIHTEQFHKSKTPAAV
;
A
#
# COMPACT_ATOMS: atom_id res chain seq x y z
N MET A 1 7.61 -49.53 -8.61
CA MET A 1 7.85 -49.78 -7.17
C MET A 1 7.08 -48.73 -6.39
N ALA A 2 6.25 -49.13 -5.43
CA ALA A 2 5.52 -48.17 -4.60
C ALA A 2 6.52 -47.24 -3.89
N ASN A 3 6.21 -45.94 -3.84
CA ASN A 3 6.97 -44.94 -3.09
C ASN A 3 7.21 -45.46 -1.64
N PRO A 4 8.44 -45.39 -1.10
CA PRO A 4 8.75 -45.91 0.25
C PRO A 4 7.80 -45.41 1.34
N VAL A 5 7.27 -44.19 1.16
CA VAL A 5 6.26 -43.62 2.06
C VAL A 5 4.94 -44.39 2.07
N GLU A 6 4.46 -44.83 0.91
CA GLU A 6 3.24 -45.64 0.83
C GLU A 6 3.44 -47.03 1.45
N VAL A 7 4.65 -47.58 1.34
CA VAL A 7 5.00 -48.87 1.94
C VAL A 7 4.89 -48.81 3.46
N TRP A 8 5.57 -47.85 4.11
CA TRP A 8 5.48 -47.79 5.56
C TRP A 8 4.11 -47.28 6.06
N LYS A 9 3.36 -46.49 5.27
CA LYS A 9 1.96 -46.17 5.61
C LYS A 9 1.07 -47.42 5.66
N SER A 10 1.28 -48.38 4.74
CA SER A 10 0.49 -49.62 4.71
C SER A 10 0.88 -50.61 5.81
N GLU A 11 2.15 -50.59 6.25
CA GLU A 11 2.60 -51.36 7.42
C GLU A 11 1.98 -50.88 8.72
N LYS A 12 1.84 -49.56 8.89
CA LYS A 12 1.28 -48.93 10.09
C LYS A 12 0.76 -47.54 9.76
N HIS A 13 -0.55 -47.37 9.98
CA HIS A 13 -1.22 -46.11 9.74
C HIS A 13 -0.67 -45.00 10.66
N GLY A 14 -0.65 -43.75 10.16
CA GLY A 14 0.01 -42.64 10.87
C GLY A 14 -0.55 -42.35 12.27
N PHE A 15 -1.84 -42.55 12.49
CA PHE A 15 -2.44 -42.42 13.84
C PHE A 15 -1.97 -43.49 14.84
N ASP A 16 -1.65 -44.69 14.35
CA ASP A 16 -1.32 -45.84 15.19
C ASP A 16 0.09 -45.78 15.78
N VAL A 17 0.85 -44.72 15.49
CA VAL A 17 2.15 -44.47 16.13
C VAL A 17 2.00 -43.98 17.57
N TRP A 18 0.85 -43.42 17.97
CA TRP A 18 0.73 -42.72 19.26
C TRP A 18 1.06 -43.59 20.49
N PRO A 19 0.59 -44.85 20.60
CA PRO A 19 0.95 -45.72 21.74
C PRO A 19 2.47 -45.97 21.84
N ASP A 20 3.17 -46.02 20.70
CA ASP A 20 4.63 -46.18 20.70
C ASP A 20 5.33 -44.94 21.24
N ILE A 21 4.79 -43.75 20.98
CA ILE A 21 5.32 -42.48 21.51
C ILE A 21 5.16 -42.40 23.01
N GLU A 22 4.01 -42.78 23.54
CA GLU A 22 3.80 -42.84 24.99
C GLU A 22 4.80 -43.79 25.64
N ARG A 23 5.08 -44.94 24.99
CA ARG A 23 6.13 -45.87 25.40
C ARG A 23 7.53 -45.23 25.31
N TYR A 24 7.88 -44.61 24.18
CA TYR A 24 9.21 -43.99 23.99
C TYR A 24 9.43 -42.85 24.98
N ALA A 25 8.42 -42.01 25.21
CA ALA A 25 8.45 -40.91 26.17
C ALA A 25 8.61 -41.44 27.61
N SER A 26 7.84 -42.46 27.99
CA SER A 26 7.91 -43.05 29.34
C SER A 26 9.25 -43.75 29.60
N ALA A 27 9.81 -44.40 28.58
CA ALA A 27 11.09 -45.08 28.65
C ALA A 27 12.29 -44.15 28.41
N GLN A 28 12.07 -42.86 28.10
CA GLN A 28 13.12 -41.90 27.71
C GLN A 28 14.02 -42.44 26.60
N THR A 29 13.41 -43.04 25.58
CA THR A 29 14.14 -43.68 24.49
C THR A 29 14.86 -42.60 23.66
N PRO A 30 16.20 -42.66 23.52
CA PRO A 30 16.92 -41.69 22.70
C PRO A 30 16.39 -41.71 21.26
N MET A 31 16.11 -40.54 20.66
CA MET A 31 15.49 -40.49 19.31
C MET A 31 16.31 -41.19 18.23
N LYS A 32 17.64 -41.29 18.38
CA LYS A 32 18.52 -42.04 17.46
C LYS A 32 18.25 -43.54 17.44
N ASP A 33 17.63 -44.08 18.50
CA ASP A 33 17.33 -45.49 18.69
C ASP A 33 15.87 -45.81 18.31
N ILE A 34 15.08 -44.80 17.93
CA ILE A 34 13.70 -44.94 17.45
C ILE A 34 13.71 -45.13 15.93
N ASP A 35 12.85 -46.03 15.44
CA ASP A 35 12.71 -46.26 14.00
C ASP A 35 12.34 -44.96 13.27
N SER A 36 13.07 -44.66 12.20
CA SER A 36 12.91 -43.40 11.47
C SER A 36 11.51 -43.22 10.87
N THR A 37 10.80 -44.30 10.55
CA THR A 37 9.42 -44.24 10.03
C THR A 37 8.45 -43.84 11.13
N ASP A 38 8.64 -44.27 12.39
CA ASP A 38 7.83 -43.82 13.52
C ASP A 38 8.08 -42.32 13.83
N LEU A 39 9.33 -41.86 13.77
CA LEU A 39 9.65 -40.43 13.89
C LEU A 39 8.96 -39.58 12.81
N GLU A 40 8.77 -40.13 11.61
CA GLU A 40 8.09 -39.46 10.48
C GLU A 40 6.55 -39.55 10.59
N ARG A 41 6.00 -40.67 11.08
CA ARG A 41 4.54 -40.85 11.34
C ARG A 41 4.02 -39.84 12.35
N MET A 42 4.87 -39.31 13.22
CA MET A 42 4.51 -38.24 14.17
C MET A 42 3.92 -36.98 13.54
N LYS A 43 4.14 -36.77 12.25
CA LYS A 43 3.53 -35.69 11.48
C LYS A 43 2.00 -35.79 11.40
N TRP A 44 1.41 -36.98 11.60
CA TRP A 44 -0.05 -37.14 11.73
C TRP A 44 -0.59 -36.58 13.04
N HIS A 45 0.24 -36.49 14.07
CA HIS A 45 -0.07 -35.83 15.33
C HIS A 45 0.50 -34.41 15.40
N GLY A 46 1.00 -33.89 14.29
CA GLY A 46 1.53 -32.54 14.17
C GLY A 46 2.91 -32.32 14.76
N PHE A 47 3.63 -33.39 15.10
CA PHE A 47 5.00 -33.32 15.61
C PHE A 47 5.99 -33.65 14.48
N PHE A 48 6.89 -32.72 14.20
CA PHE A 48 7.86 -32.80 13.11
C PHE A 48 9.26 -32.96 13.69
N TYR A 49 9.82 -34.16 13.57
CA TYR A 49 11.19 -34.45 14.01
C TYR A 49 12.20 -33.56 13.28
N ARG A 50 13.12 -32.95 14.02
CA ARG A 50 14.22 -32.09 13.56
C ARG A 50 15.51 -32.89 13.59
N LYS A 51 15.94 -33.34 12.40
CA LYS A 51 17.11 -34.21 12.20
C LYS A 51 18.45 -33.50 12.43
N ARG A 52 18.44 -32.17 12.37
CA ARG A 52 19.64 -31.32 12.49
C ARG A 52 19.95 -30.91 13.92
N ASP A 53 18.92 -30.88 14.78
CA ASP A 53 19.08 -30.62 16.20
C ASP A 53 19.81 -31.80 16.85
N THR A 54 20.74 -31.52 17.77
CA THR A 54 21.49 -32.55 18.52
C THR A 54 21.44 -32.22 20.02
N PRO A 55 20.81 -33.05 20.88
CA PRO A 55 20.05 -34.26 20.58
C PRO A 55 18.68 -33.89 19.97
N GLY A 56 18.25 -34.59 18.91
CA GLY A 56 17.10 -34.21 18.05
C GLY A 56 15.84 -33.76 18.79
N ARG A 57 15.08 -32.85 18.17
CA ARG A 57 13.89 -32.19 18.76
C ARG A 57 12.67 -32.30 17.86
N TYR A 58 11.52 -31.91 18.35
CA TYR A 58 10.29 -31.79 17.57
C TYR A 58 9.83 -30.33 17.46
N MET A 59 9.29 -30.00 16.29
CA MET A 59 8.37 -28.87 16.15
C MET A 59 6.94 -29.38 16.27
N ASN A 60 6.09 -28.71 17.04
CA ASN A 60 4.66 -28.94 17.01
C ASN A 60 3.98 -27.87 16.15
N ARG A 61 3.18 -28.32 15.18
CA ARG A 61 2.31 -27.44 14.40
C ARG A 61 0.89 -27.61 14.91
N ILE A 62 0.33 -26.52 15.40
CA ILE A 62 -1.00 -26.47 16.00
C ILE A 62 -1.98 -26.01 14.93
N ARG A 63 -3.15 -26.65 14.87
CA ARG A 63 -4.23 -26.28 13.96
C ARG A 63 -5.01 -25.11 14.56
N ILE A 64 -5.04 -24.00 13.83
CA ILE A 64 -5.80 -22.79 14.16
C ILE A 64 -6.82 -22.59 13.04
N THR A 65 -7.91 -23.37 13.08
CA THR A 65 -8.95 -23.35 12.05
C THR A 65 -9.52 -21.94 11.87
N ALA A 66 -9.77 -21.52 10.64
CA ALA A 66 -10.16 -20.16 10.28
C ALA A 66 -9.16 -19.06 10.70
N GLY A 67 -8.00 -19.41 11.27
CA GLY A 67 -7.10 -18.44 11.90
C GLY A 67 -7.60 -17.92 13.25
N GLU A 68 -8.63 -18.53 13.85
CA GLU A 68 -9.23 -18.08 15.11
C GLU A 68 -8.56 -18.71 16.34
N MET A 69 -8.28 -17.89 17.35
CA MET A 69 -7.67 -18.34 18.59
C MET A 69 -8.21 -17.55 19.78
N SER A 70 -8.60 -18.22 20.86
CA SER A 70 -8.96 -17.54 22.11
C SER A 70 -7.71 -17.15 22.92
N ALA A 71 -7.86 -16.23 23.86
CA ALA A 71 -6.81 -15.86 24.79
C ALA A 71 -6.32 -17.05 25.64
N GLU A 72 -7.21 -17.93 26.08
CA GLU A 72 -6.84 -19.16 26.80
C GLU A 72 -5.97 -20.06 25.93
N GLN A 73 -6.34 -20.23 24.67
CA GLN A 73 -5.60 -21.01 23.69
C GLN A 73 -4.21 -20.40 23.44
N ALA A 74 -4.16 -19.11 23.12
CA ALA A 74 -2.91 -18.38 22.89
C ALA A 74 -1.96 -18.47 24.08
N ARG A 75 -2.48 -18.28 25.30
CA ARG A 75 -1.71 -18.38 26.53
C ARG A 75 -1.18 -19.80 26.76
N GLU A 76 -2.00 -20.81 26.51
CA GLU A 76 -1.55 -22.20 26.68
C GLU A 76 -0.44 -22.57 25.69
N ILE A 77 -0.52 -22.09 24.45
CA ILE A 77 0.56 -22.25 23.46
C ILE A 77 1.84 -21.53 23.92
N ALA A 78 1.72 -20.32 24.44
CA ALA A 78 2.86 -19.57 24.98
C ALA A 78 3.54 -20.33 26.13
N LEU A 79 2.76 -20.85 27.07
CA LEU A 79 3.29 -21.63 28.20
C LEU A 79 3.94 -22.94 27.75
N ILE A 80 3.35 -23.64 26.77
CA ILE A 80 3.98 -24.83 26.16
C ILE A 80 5.33 -24.45 25.54
N ALA A 81 5.41 -23.34 24.81
CA ALA A 81 6.66 -22.88 24.20
C ALA A 81 7.72 -22.53 25.25
N TYR A 82 7.32 -21.92 26.36
CA TYR A 82 8.19 -21.56 27.48
C TYR A 82 8.70 -22.79 28.24
N GLU A 83 7.81 -23.70 28.62
CA GLU A 83 8.12 -24.82 29.53
C GLU A 83 8.81 -25.98 28.83
N TYR A 84 8.45 -26.26 27.57
CA TYR A 84 8.88 -27.47 26.87
C TYR A 84 9.66 -27.22 25.57
N GLY A 85 9.68 -25.98 25.07
CA GLY A 85 10.31 -25.62 23.81
C GLY A 85 11.44 -24.60 23.97
N TYR A 86 11.79 -23.93 22.89
CA TYR A 86 12.80 -22.86 22.88
C TYR A 86 12.26 -21.48 23.30
N GLY A 87 11.02 -21.38 23.78
CA GLY A 87 10.37 -20.09 24.05
C GLY A 87 10.01 -19.29 22.80
N ILE A 88 9.99 -19.93 21.62
CA ILE A 88 9.72 -19.32 20.32
C ILE A 88 8.41 -19.87 19.76
N VAL A 89 7.60 -18.95 19.22
CA VAL A 89 6.36 -19.26 18.52
C VAL A 89 6.39 -18.62 17.13
N ASP A 90 6.11 -19.40 16.09
CA ASP A 90 6.07 -18.90 14.71
C ASP A 90 4.63 -18.94 14.16
N VAL A 91 4.12 -17.80 13.67
CA VAL A 91 2.94 -17.76 12.79
C VAL A 91 3.34 -18.17 11.39
N THR A 92 2.46 -18.92 10.72
CA THR A 92 2.75 -19.54 9.43
C THR A 92 1.91 -18.96 8.31
N THR A 93 2.35 -19.15 7.07
CA THR A 93 1.64 -18.74 5.84
C THR A 93 0.32 -19.49 5.56
N ARG A 94 -0.23 -20.17 6.57
CA ARG A 94 -1.54 -20.83 6.54
C ARG A 94 -2.37 -20.49 7.79
N ALA A 95 -2.13 -19.32 8.38
CA ALA A 95 -2.80 -18.86 9.60
C ALA A 95 -2.78 -19.94 10.70
N ASN A 96 -1.59 -20.47 10.95
CA ASN A 96 -1.34 -21.55 11.90
C ASN A 96 -0.18 -21.14 12.81
N VAL A 97 -0.01 -21.84 13.94
CA VAL A 97 1.08 -21.57 14.89
C VAL A 97 2.02 -22.77 15.02
N GLN A 98 3.32 -22.52 15.20
CA GLN A 98 4.34 -23.55 15.45
C GLN A 98 5.15 -23.25 16.72
N VAL A 99 5.37 -24.29 17.53
CA VAL A 99 6.30 -24.29 18.67
C VAL A 99 7.51 -25.15 18.32
N GLN A 100 8.73 -24.62 18.50
CA GLN A 100 9.98 -25.33 18.21
C GLN A 100 10.61 -25.91 19.49
N GLY A 101 11.41 -26.96 19.34
CA GLY A 101 12.36 -27.41 20.37
C GLY A 101 11.83 -28.43 21.38
N LEU A 102 10.70 -29.09 21.09
CA LEU A 102 10.08 -30.04 22.01
C LEU A 102 10.84 -31.37 22.09
N ASP A 103 11.00 -31.86 23.32
CA ASP A 103 11.53 -33.19 23.62
C ASP A 103 10.45 -34.28 23.49
N ILE A 104 10.85 -35.52 23.14
CA ILE A 104 9.89 -36.62 22.94
C ILE A 104 9.11 -36.95 24.23
N GLU A 105 9.78 -36.81 25.37
CA GLU A 105 9.27 -37.06 26.72
C GLU A 105 8.08 -36.15 27.06
N ASN A 106 8.02 -34.96 26.45
CA ASN A 106 6.99 -33.97 26.73
C ASN A 106 5.84 -33.99 25.73
N LEU A 107 5.94 -34.71 24.60
CA LEU A 107 4.89 -34.68 23.56
C LEU A 107 3.52 -35.16 24.06
N PRO A 108 3.40 -36.24 24.87
CA PRO A 108 2.11 -36.63 25.42
C PRO A 108 1.49 -35.56 26.32
N LYS A 109 2.31 -34.87 27.14
CA LYS A 109 1.85 -33.78 28.00
C LYS A 109 1.38 -32.59 27.18
N VAL A 110 2.14 -32.21 26.15
CA VAL A 110 1.78 -31.13 25.22
C VAL A 110 0.45 -31.41 24.54
N ALA A 111 0.24 -32.65 24.05
CA ALA A 111 -1.03 -33.03 23.41
C ALA A 111 -2.23 -32.93 24.36
N VAL A 112 -2.07 -33.35 25.63
CA VAL A 112 -3.12 -33.19 26.66
C VAL A 112 -3.40 -31.71 26.95
N ARG A 113 -2.37 -30.89 27.09
CA ARG A 113 -2.49 -29.45 27.34
C ARG A 113 -3.25 -28.72 26.22
N LEU A 114 -2.89 -28.99 24.96
CA LEU A 114 -3.63 -28.46 23.80
C LEU A 114 -5.10 -28.91 23.83
N LYS A 115 -5.36 -30.20 24.09
CA LYS A 115 -6.72 -30.74 24.16
C LYS A 115 -7.56 -30.05 25.25
N ASN A 116 -6.96 -29.74 26.40
CA ASN A 116 -7.67 -29.09 27.52
C ASN A 116 -8.19 -27.69 27.18
N VAL A 117 -7.62 -27.02 26.18
CA VAL A 117 -8.09 -25.72 25.66
C VAL A 117 -8.81 -25.83 24.31
N GLY A 118 -9.20 -27.04 23.91
CA GLY A 118 -9.93 -27.30 22.67
C GLY A 118 -9.07 -27.26 21.40
N LEU A 119 -7.75 -27.29 21.51
CA LEU A 119 -6.84 -27.32 20.37
C LEU A 119 -6.41 -28.74 20.01
N THR A 120 -6.03 -28.92 18.75
CA THR A 120 -5.42 -30.16 18.23
C THR A 120 -4.25 -29.84 17.30
N SER A 121 -3.27 -30.73 17.22
CA SER A 121 -2.20 -30.69 16.23
C SER A 121 -2.33 -31.78 15.16
N LYS A 122 -3.38 -32.60 15.22
CA LYS A 122 -3.57 -33.72 14.31
C LYS A 122 -3.74 -33.29 12.85
N GLN A 123 -3.23 -34.14 11.96
CA GLN A 123 -3.28 -34.01 10.50
C GLN A 123 -2.67 -32.72 9.95
N THR A 124 -1.83 -32.02 10.72
CA THR A 124 -1.17 -30.78 10.26
C THR A 124 0.08 -31.02 9.40
N GLY A 125 0.48 -32.29 9.25
CA GLY A 125 1.68 -32.72 8.54
C GLY A 125 1.46 -33.89 7.58
N HIS A 126 2.51 -34.17 6.80
CA HIS A 126 2.56 -35.29 5.86
C HIS A 126 1.40 -35.31 4.83
N ASP A 127 0.76 -36.47 4.60
CA ASP A 127 -0.19 -36.74 3.51
C ASP A 127 -1.62 -36.63 4.04
N ASN A 128 -1.94 -35.41 4.49
CA ASN A 128 -3.17 -35.03 5.17
C ASN A 128 -3.67 -33.67 4.65
N ILE A 129 -4.92 -33.33 5.00
CA ILE A 129 -5.49 -32.00 4.83
C ILE A 129 -4.90 -31.04 5.87
N ARG A 130 -4.33 -29.93 5.39
CA ARG A 130 -3.65 -28.92 6.22
C ARG A 130 -4.66 -28.00 6.89
N ASN A 131 -4.19 -26.91 7.50
CA ASN A 131 -5.09 -25.93 8.08
C ASN A 131 -6.08 -25.41 7.04
N VAL A 132 -7.35 -25.31 7.40
CA VAL A 132 -8.40 -24.65 6.62
C VAL A 132 -8.54 -23.26 7.21
N PHE A 133 -8.27 -22.22 6.43
CA PHE A 133 -8.25 -20.86 6.93
C PHE A 133 -9.13 -19.94 6.06
N ALA A 134 -9.63 -18.89 6.70
CA ALA A 134 -10.44 -17.83 6.10
C ALA A 134 -9.59 -16.57 5.87
N HIS A 135 -10.18 -15.54 5.25
CA HIS A 135 -9.68 -14.18 5.43
C HIS A 135 -9.53 -13.87 6.94
N PRO A 136 -8.42 -13.29 7.42
CA PRO A 136 -8.19 -13.15 8.87
C PRO A 136 -9.27 -12.35 9.61
N PHE A 137 -9.95 -11.45 8.90
CA PHE A 137 -11.02 -10.60 9.45
C PHE A 137 -12.42 -11.04 9.03
N SER A 138 -12.57 -12.28 8.55
CA SER A 138 -13.89 -12.83 8.23
C SER A 138 -14.82 -12.79 9.45
N GLY A 139 -16.08 -12.43 9.22
CA GLY A 139 -17.10 -12.13 10.22
C GLY A 139 -17.02 -10.74 10.86
N LEU A 140 -16.04 -9.92 10.48
CA LEU A 140 -15.78 -8.61 11.11
C LEU A 140 -15.84 -7.44 10.14
N MET A 141 -15.74 -7.65 8.83
CA MET A 141 -15.61 -6.55 7.86
C MET A 141 -17.00 -6.03 7.45
N PRO A 142 -17.23 -4.70 7.40
CA PRO A 142 -18.51 -4.12 6.95
C PRO A 142 -18.93 -4.54 5.54
N GLU A 143 -17.96 -4.71 4.64
CA GLU A 143 -18.12 -4.99 3.21
C GLU A 143 -18.04 -6.49 2.85
N GLU A 144 -17.95 -7.38 3.84
CA GLU A 144 -17.87 -8.82 3.58
C GLU A 144 -19.18 -9.37 2.99
N LEU A 145 -19.06 -10.21 1.96
CA LEU A 145 -20.22 -10.89 1.36
C LEU A 145 -20.69 -12.07 2.24
N TYR A 146 -19.76 -12.80 2.85
CA TYR A 146 -20.09 -13.99 3.65
C TYR A 146 -19.04 -14.28 4.75
N ASP A 147 -19.48 -14.49 5.99
CA ASP A 147 -18.61 -14.99 7.06
C ASP A 147 -18.23 -16.47 6.83
N THR A 148 -16.99 -16.71 6.43
CA THR A 148 -16.48 -18.03 6.05
C THR A 148 -15.93 -18.85 7.21
N ARG A 149 -15.93 -18.33 8.44
CA ARG A 149 -15.30 -18.98 9.59
C ARG A 149 -15.99 -20.30 9.93
N GLN A 150 -17.32 -20.31 9.99
CA GLN A 150 -18.07 -21.53 10.30
C GLN A 150 -17.83 -22.61 9.24
N LEU A 151 -17.81 -22.24 7.95
CA LEU A 151 -17.51 -23.19 6.86
C LEU A 151 -16.09 -23.78 6.99
N CYS A 152 -15.10 -23.01 7.44
CA CYS A 152 -13.76 -23.54 7.72
C CYS A 152 -13.77 -24.59 8.84
N HIS A 153 -14.58 -24.38 9.89
CA HIS A 153 -14.78 -25.35 10.97
C HIS A 153 -15.51 -26.60 10.47
N ASP A 154 -16.61 -26.44 9.73
CA ASP A 154 -17.38 -27.57 9.19
C ASP A 154 -16.53 -28.44 8.25
N VAL A 155 -15.73 -27.81 7.37
CA VAL A 155 -14.76 -28.53 6.52
C VAL A 155 -13.66 -29.18 7.34
N THR A 156 -13.26 -28.60 8.47
CA THR A 156 -12.26 -29.21 9.36
C THR A 156 -12.83 -30.44 10.07
N GLU A 157 -14.06 -30.36 10.56
CA GLU A 157 -14.77 -31.47 11.21
C GLU A 157 -14.95 -32.68 10.29
N LEU A 158 -15.12 -32.45 8.98
CA LEU A 158 -15.20 -33.51 7.97
C LEU A 158 -14.01 -34.48 8.00
N PHE A 159 -12.78 -33.98 8.23
CA PHE A 159 -11.58 -34.80 8.09
C PHE A 159 -10.76 -35.00 9.36
N VAL A 160 -10.90 -34.14 10.39
CA VAL A 160 -10.11 -34.31 11.61
C VAL A 160 -10.48 -35.62 12.30
N ASP A 161 -9.47 -36.39 12.70
CA ASP A 161 -9.61 -37.75 13.25
C ASP A 161 -10.20 -38.81 12.30
N SER A 162 -10.55 -38.43 11.07
CA SER A 162 -10.94 -39.39 10.04
C SER A 162 -9.72 -40.17 9.55
N ARG A 163 -9.71 -41.49 9.79
CA ARG A 163 -8.71 -42.40 9.19
C ARG A 163 -8.75 -42.30 7.67
N GLU A 164 -9.95 -42.23 7.13
CA GLU A 164 -10.21 -42.17 5.69
C GLU A 164 -9.50 -40.98 5.02
N TYR A 165 -9.64 -39.80 5.62
CA TYR A 165 -9.02 -38.55 5.14
C TYR A 165 -7.64 -38.28 5.73
N SER A 166 -7.02 -39.29 6.34
CA SER A 166 -5.64 -39.21 6.83
C SER A 166 -4.64 -40.04 6.03
N ASP A 167 -5.08 -40.71 4.97
CA ASP A 167 -4.21 -41.39 4.01
C ASP A 167 -4.44 -40.87 2.59
N LEU A 168 -4.19 -39.58 2.36
CA LEU A 168 -4.23 -39.02 1.01
C LEU A 168 -2.97 -39.42 0.22
N PRO A 169 -2.97 -39.33 -1.12
CA PRO A 169 -1.74 -39.48 -1.92
C PRO A 169 -0.67 -38.44 -1.55
N ARG A 170 -1.09 -37.21 -1.22
CA ARG A 170 -0.21 -36.13 -0.77
C ARG A 170 -1.00 -35.09 0.05
N LYS A 171 -0.31 -34.05 0.54
CA LYS A 171 -0.93 -32.94 1.25
C LYS A 171 -2.04 -32.25 0.43
N MET A 172 -3.08 -31.79 1.14
CA MET A 172 -4.19 -31.01 0.61
C MET A 172 -4.29 -29.68 1.37
N ASN A 173 -4.32 -28.57 0.65
CA ASN A 173 -4.43 -27.22 1.18
C ASN A 173 -5.78 -26.61 0.79
N ILE A 174 -6.55 -26.13 1.78
CA ILE A 174 -7.88 -25.55 1.58
C ILE A 174 -7.94 -24.15 2.20
N CYS A 175 -8.65 -23.22 1.58
CA CYS A 175 -8.98 -21.91 2.14
C CYS A 175 -10.31 -21.37 1.59
N LEU A 176 -10.89 -20.42 2.32
CA LEU A 176 -12.14 -19.77 1.96
C LEU A 176 -11.95 -18.25 2.05
N ASN A 177 -12.60 -17.49 1.18
CA ASN A 177 -12.62 -16.03 1.21
C ASN A 177 -14.05 -15.51 1.14
N GLY A 178 -14.41 -14.66 2.08
CA GLY A 178 -15.75 -14.07 2.22
C GLY A 178 -15.93 -12.71 1.53
N THR A 179 -14.84 -12.09 1.07
CA THR A 179 -14.85 -10.78 0.40
C THR A 179 -14.85 -10.96 -1.12
N ASP A 180 -15.19 -9.90 -1.85
CA ASP A 180 -15.09 -9.79 -3.32
C ASP A 180 -13.66 -9.47 -3.82
N SER A 181 -12.75 -9.20 -2.89
CA SER A 181 -11.32 -8.96 -3.15
C SER A 181 -10.50 -10.21 -2.79
N HIS A 182 -9.73 -10.73 -3.74
CA HIS A 182 -9.03 -12.01 -3.58
C HIS A 182 -7.51 -11.87 -3.75
N SER A 183 -6.74 -12.12 -2.69
CA SER A 183 -5.28 -12.11 -2.76
C SER A 183 -4.70 -13.28 -3.58
N ALA A 184 -3.47 -13.10 -4.10
CA ALA A 184 -2.77 -14.11 -4.89
C ALA A 184 -2.58 -15.46 -4.17
N HIS A 185 -2.68 -15.48 -2.83
CA HIS A 185 -2.55 -16.68 -2.01
C HIS A 185 -3.59 -17.74 -2.37
N PHE A 186 -4.82 -17.31 -2.70
CA PHE A 186 -5.93 -18.19 -3.05
C PHE A 186 -5.71 -18.98 -4.34
N TRP A 187 -4.91 -18.48 -5.29
CA TRP A 187 -4.58 -19.22 -6.53
C TRP A 187 -3.57 -20.36 -6.31
N THR A 188 -3.10 -20.55 -5.08
CA THR A 188 -1.99 -21.47 -4.79
C THR A 188 -2.36 -22.61 -3.85
N GLN A 189 -3.66 -22.72 -3.53
CA GLN A 189 -4.23 -23.79 -2.72
C GLN A 189 -4.80 -24.90 -3.58
N ASP A 190 -4.90 -26.11 -3.02
CA ASP A 190 -5.50 -27.23 -3.74
C ASP A 190 -7.02 -27.04 -3.89
N ILE A 191 -7.68 -26.34 -2.96
CA ILE A 191 -9.08 -25.92 -3.07
C ILE A 191 -9.22 -24.52 -2.47
N SER A 192 -9.81 -23.59 -3.23
CA SER A 192 -10.19 -22.26 -2.73
C SER A 192 -11.64 -21.97 -3.07
N PHE A 193 -12.39 -21.49 -2.08
CA PHE A 193 -13.74 -20.96 -2.28
C PHE A 193 -13.71 -19.45 -2.17
N LEU A 194 -14.15 -18.76 -3.22
CA LEU A 194 -14.08 -17.30 -3.35
C LEU A 194 -15.49 -16.74 -3.46
N ALA A 195 -15.92 -15.98 -2.44
CA ALA A 195 -17.25 -15.40 -2.41
C ALA A 195 -17.46 -14.43 -3.58
N THR A 196 -18.64 -14.48 -4.17
CA THR A 196 -19.08 -13.59 -5.25
C THR A 196 -20.58 -13.38 -5.14
N GLU A 197 -21.06 -12.22 -5.56
CA GLU A 197 -22.49 -11.93 -5.64
C GLU A 197 -22.98 -12.10 -7.08
N VAL A 198 -24.01 -12.92 -7.28
CA VAL A 198 -24.66 -13.14 -8.58
C VAL A 198 -26.16 -12.98 -8.39
N ASP A 199 -26.76 -12.02 -9.10
CA ASP A 199 -28.19 -11.73 -9.04
C ASP A 199 -28.72 -11.49 -7.60
N GLY A 200 -27.90 -10.91 -6.73
CA GLY A 200 -28.21 -10.64 -5.32
C GLY A 200 -28.10 -11.85 -4.38
N GLU A 201 -27.64 -13.01 -4.88
CA GLU A 201 -27.28 -14.17 -4.06
C GLU A 201 -25.76 -14.27 -3.90
N VAL A 202 -25.31 -14.52 -2.66
CA VAL A 202 -23.90 -14.80 -2.39
C VAL A 202 -23.60 -16.28 -2.63
N LEU A 203 -22.66 -16.52 -3.54
CA LEU A 203 -22.20 -17.83 -3.98
C LEU A 203 -20.67 -17.90 -3.89
N PHE A 204 -20.10 -19.08 -4.11
CA PHE A 204 -18.65 -19.27 -4.20
C PHE A 204 -18.24 -19.72 -5.60
N GLN A 205 -17.30 -19.00 -6.20
CA GLN A 205 -16.46 -19.55 -7.26
C GLN A 205 -15.41 -20.49 -6.66
N VAL A 206 -14.98 -21.49 -7.43
CA VAL A 206 -14.04 -22.51 -6.95
C VAL A 206 -12.77 -22.52 -7.79
N LEU A 207 -11.63 -22.38 -7.12
CA LEU A 207 -10.31 -22.64 -7.70
C LEU A 207 -9.79 -24.00 -7.22
N LEU A 208 -9.21 -24.76 -8.14
CA LEU A 208 -8.77 -26.14 -7.89
C LEU A 208 -7.30 -26.35 -8.26
N ALA A 209 -6.61 -27.10 -7.39
CA ALA A 209 -5.31 -27.72 -7.63
C ALA A 209 -4.12 -26.78 -7.85
N GLY A 210 -4.12 -25.62 -7.18
CA GLY A 210 -2.96 -24.74 -7.08
C GLY A 210 -1.84 -25.31 -6.20
N THR A 211 -0.60 -24.91 -6.49
CA THR A 211 0.58 -25.33 -5.73
C THR A 211 1.80 -24.45 -5.94
N GLN A 212 2.54 -24.24 -4.86
CA GLN A 212 3.80 -23.49 -4.82
C GLN A 212 5.08 -24.35 -4.89
N GLY A 213 4.98 -25.68 -4.75
CA GLY A 213 6.15 -26.57 -4.59
C GLY A 213 7.15 -26.54 -5.77
N GLN A 214 8.10 -27.48 -5.82
CA GLN A 214 9.18 -27.48 -6.83
C GLN A 214 8.67 -27.25 -8.26
N ASN A 215 7.55 -27.93 -8.55
CA ASN A 215 6.59 -27.69 -9.61
C ASN A 215 5.56 -26.59 -9.30
N PRO A 216 5.72 -25.28 -9.47
CA PRO A 216 4.61 -24.37 -9.16
C PRO A 216 3.52 -24.42 -10.26
N HIS A 217 2.26 -24.25 -9.88
CA HIS A 217 1.11 -24.14 -10.79
C HIS A 217 0.00 -23.34 -10.11
N LEU A 218 -0.64 -22.42 -10.83
CA LEU A 218 -1.80 -21.68 -10.33
C LEU A 218 -3.05 -22.56 -10.41
N ALA A 219 -3.98 -22.41 -9.49
CA ALA A 219 -5.21 -23.18 -9.49
C ALA A 219 -6.03 -22.90 -10.76
N TRP A 220 -6.68 -23.94 -11.30
CA TRP A 220 -7.65 -23.79 -12.38
C TRP A 220 -8.98 -23.29 -11.82
N HIS A 221 -9.69 -22.49 -12.60
CA HIS A 221 -11.11 -22.24 -12.34
C HIS A 221 -11.91 -23.53 -12.62
N LEU A 222 -12.66 -23.99 -11.62
CA LEU A 222 -13.71 -24.98 -11.81
C LEU A 222 -14.98 -24.20 -12.19
N PRO A 223 -15.54 -24.40 -13.40
CA PRO A 223 -16.55 -23.49 -13.98
C PRO A 223 -17.95 -23.70 -13.39
N VAL A 224 -18.05 -23.55 -12.07
CA VAL A 224 -19.27 -23.75 -11.28
C VAL A 224 -19.35 -22.72 -10.15
N LEU A 225 -20.58 -22.40 -9.76
CA LEU A 225 -20.92 -21.68 -8.55
C LEU A 225 -21.48 -22.67 -7.52
N VAL A 226 -21.14 -22.41 -6.26
CA VAL A 226 -21.46 -23.29 -5.13
C VAL A 226 -22.11 -22.46 -4.06
N ARG A 227 -23.24 -22.92 -3.52
CA ARG A 227 -23.87 -22.25 -2.38
C ARG A 227 -23.10 -22.51 -1.09
N PRO A 228 -23.18 -21.63 -0.08
CA PRO A 228 -22.50 -21.85 1.19
C PRO A 228 -22.76 -23.22 1.83
N ASP A 229 -24.00 -23.71 1.79
CA ASP A 229 -24.41 -25.02 2.34
C ASP A 229 -23.87 -26.23 1.54
N GLN A 230 -23.32 -26.00 0.35
CA GLN A 230 -22.77 -27.05 -0.53
C GLN A 230 -21.25 -27.21 -0.40
N VAL A 231 -20.56 -26.28 0.28
CA VAL A 231 -19.09 -26.22 0.36
C VAL A 231 -18.47 -27.49 0.97
N VAL A 232 -19.06 -28.01 2.05
CA VAL A 232 -18.56 -29.20 2.75
C VAL A 232 -18.67 -30.43 1.87
N GLU A 233 -19.83 -30.62 1.25
CA GLU A 233 -20.11 -31.79 0.40
C GLU A 233 -19.29 -31.78 -0.90
N LEU A 234 -19.09 -30.61 -1.50
CA LEU A 234 -18.16 -30.46 -2.62
C LEU A 234 -16.73 -30.82 -2.21
N THR A 235 -16.30 -30.33 -1.05
CA THR A 235 -14.96 -30.64 -0.51
C THR A 235 -14.79 -32.15 -0.31
N ARG A 236 -15.79 -32.83 0.28
CA ARG A 236 -15.81 -34.30 0.41
C ARG A 236 -15.61 -34.98 -0.93
N SER A 237 -16.39 -34.61 -1.94
CA SER A 237 -16.34 -35.22 -3.27
C SER A 237 -14.96 -35.05 -3.95
N ILE A 238 -14.35 -33.86 -3.84
CA ILE A 238 -12.99 -33.60 -4.34
C ILE A 238 -11.94 -34.44 -3.59
N LEU A 239 -12.07 -34.58 -2.27
CA LEU A 239 -11.18 -35.42 -1.47
C LEU A 239 -11.30 -36.89 -1.88
N ASP A 240 -12.51 -37.38 -2.14
CA ASP A 240 -12.74 -38.76 -2.57
C ASP A 240 -12.21 -39.02 -3.97
N LEU A 241 -12.37 -38.06 -4.91
CA LEU A 241 -11.71 -38.11 -6.21
C LEU A 241 -10.19 -38.24 -6.04
N PHE A 242 -9.58 -37.40 -5.20
CA PHE A 242 -8.14 -37.41 -5.00
C PHE A 242 -7.66 -38.72 -4.37
N ARG A 243 -8.42 -39.26 -3.40
CA ARG A 243 -8.10 -40.54 -2.77
C ARG A 243 -8.20 -41.71 -3.74
N ALA A 244 -9.25 -41.72 -4.56
CA ALA A 244 -9.54 -42.80 -5.49
C ALA A 244 -8.58 -42.82 -6.69
N LYS A 245 -8.25 -41.65 -7.26
CA LYS A 245 -7.52 -41.55 -8.53
C LYS A 245 -6.14 -40.91 -8.44
N GLY A 246 -5.78 -40.26 -7.33
CA GLY A 246 -4.49 -39.58 -7.21
C GLY A 246 -3.30 -40.54 -7.19
N SER A 247 -2.26 -40.24 -7.98
CA SER A 247 -1.06 -41.08 -8.07
C SER A 247 -0.32 -41.19 -6.73
N ARG A 248 0.05 -42.42 -6.39
CA ARG A 248 0.85 -42.77 -5.19
C ARG A 248 2.27 -43.24 -5.54
N GLU A 249 2.63 -43.25 -6.82
CA GLU A 249 3.89 -43.83 -7.28
C GLU A 249 5.11 -42.95 -7.01
N LYS A 250 5.02 -41.65 -7.34
CA LYS A 250 6.13 -40.70 -7.23
C LYS A 250 5.73 -39.51 -6.36
N ARG A 251 6.43 -39.32 -5.24
CA ARG A 251 6.07 -38.28 -4.24
C ARG A 251 6.11 -36.85 -4.77
N ASN A 252 6.96 -36.56 -5.75
CA ASN A 252 7.04 -35.25 -6.41
C ASN A 252 5.98 -35.06 -7.52
N ALA A 253 5.21 -36.10 -7.84
CA ALA A 253 4.13 -36.12 -8.84
C ALA A 253 2.79 -36.62 -8.26
N ALA A 254 2.54 -36.40 -6.96
CA ALA A 254 1.40 -36.97 -6.22
C ALA A 254 0.40 -35.93 -5.70
N ARG A 255 0.58 -34.64 -5.99
CA ARG A 255 -0.38 -33.57 -5.60
C ARG A 255 -1.63 -33.62 -6.49
N LEU A 256 -2.75 -33.07 -6.00
CA LEU A 256 -4.02 -32.98 -6.73
C LEU A 256 -3.83 -32.42 -8.15
N ARG A 257 -2.93 -31.45 -8.33
CA ARG A 257 -2.65 -30.86 -9.65
C ARG A 257 -2.31 -31.86 -10.74
N PHE A 258 -1.57 -32.92 -10.41
CA PHE A 258 -1.14 -33.89 -11.42
C PHE A 258 -2.31 -34.76 -11.86
N LEU A 259 -3.24 -35.04 -10.94
CA LEU A 259 -4.49 -35.69 -11.28
C LEU A 259 -5.34 -34.80 -12.18
N VAL A 260 -5.45 -33.49 -11.86
CA VAL A 260 -6.22 -32.54 -12.69
C VAL A 260 -5.56 -32.33 -14.07
N GLU A 261 -4.23 -32.29 -14.16
CA GLU A 261 -3.48 -32.28 -15.44
C GLU A 261 -3.79 -33.52 -16.29
N GLU A 262 -3.96 -34.69 -15.65
CA GLU A 262 -4.24 -35.96 -16.33
C GLU A 262 -5.69 -36.08 -16.83
N ILE A 263 -6.67 -35.80 -15.97
CA ILE A 263 -8.09 -36.02 -16.29
C ILE A 263 -8.80 -34.77 -16.85
N GLY A 264 -8.16 -33.60 -16.74
CA GLY A 264 -8.72 -32.30 -17.09
C GLY A 264 -9.84 -31.85 -16.16
N ILE A 265 -10.24 -30.57 -16.28
CA ILE A 265 -11.39 -30.03 -15.55
C ILE A 265 -12.69 -30.76 -15.91
N SER A 266 -12.84 -31.22 -17.16
CA SER A 266 -13.97 -32.06 -17.57
C SER A 266 -14.07 -33.36 -16.76
N GLY A 267 -12.95 -34.07 -16.58
CA GLY A 267 -12.96 -35.32 -15.80
C GLY A 267 -13.22 -35.11 -14.31
N VAL A 268 -12.91 -33.92 -13.78
CA VAL A 268 -13.31 -33.50 -12.43
C VAL A 268 -14.82 -33.28 -12.38
N LEU A 269 -15.39 -32.52 -13.32
CA LEU A 269 -16.83 -32.25 -13.38
C LEU A 269 -17.64 -33.55 -13.53
N ASP A 270 -17.22 -34.47 -14.39
CA ASP A 270 -17.87 -35.79 -14.56
C ASP A 270 -17.94 -36.58 -13.25
N TRP A 271 -16.88 -36.51 -12.43
CA TRP A 271 -16.87 -37.12 -11.09
C TRP A 271 -17.86 -36.43 -10.16
N LEU A 272 -17.81 -35.09 -10.09
CA LEU A 272 -18.64 -34.30 -9.20
C LEU A 272 -20.13 -34.44 -9.54
N GLU A 273 -20.51 -34.44 -10.82
CA GLU A 273 -21.91 -34.62 -11.25
C GLU A 273 -22.46 -36.00 -10.89
N HIS A 274 -21.61 -37.03 -10.84
CA HIS A 274 -22.00 -38.38 -10.43
C HIS A 274 -22.10 -38.52 -8.91
N ASP A 275 -21.16 -37.94 -8.16
CA ASP A 275 -21.01 -38.16 -6.72
C ASP A 275 -21.85 -37.20 -5.86
N LEU A 276 -22.13 -35.98 -6.34
CA LEU A 276 -22.84 -34.98 -5.55
C LEU A 276 -24.36 -35.21 -5.53
N PRO A 277 -25.03 -34.95 -4.39
CA PRO A 277 -26.48 -35.09 -4.27
C PRO A 277 -27.26 -33.89 -4.84
N PHE A 278 -26.57 -32.89 -5.38
CA PHE A 278 -27.15 -31.68 -5.95
C PHE A 278 -26.54 -31.36 -7.30
N ARG A 279 -27.28 -30.60 -8.10
CA ARG A 279 -26.80 -30.11 -9.39
C ARG A 279 -25.89 -28.90 -9.20
N LEU A 280 -24.71 -28.92 -9.82
CA LEU A 280 -23.79 -27.79 -9.88
C LEU A 280 -24.38 -26.65 -10.73
N ILE A 281 -24.17 -25.41 -10.30
CA ILE A 281 -24.58 -24.22 -11.05
C ILE A 281 -23.43 -23.87 -12.00
N PRO A 282 -23.59 -23.87 -13.32
CA PRO A 282 -22.48 -23.53 -14.22
C PRO A 282 -22.07 -22.05 -14.10
N SER A 283 -20.78 -21.76 -14.18
CA SER A 283 -20.26 -20.40 -14.30
C SER A 283 -18.98 -20.37 -15.13
N ILE A 284 -18.98 -19.57 -16.19
CA ILE A 284 -17.80 -19.35 -17.03
C ILE A 284 -16.97 -18.14 -16.57
N ALA A 285 -17.55 -17.28 -15.71
CA ALA A 285 -16.85 -16.12 -15.20
C ALA A 285 -15.76 -16.59 -14.23
N GLU A 286 -14.51 -16.27 -14.53
CA GLU A 286 -13.37 -16.59 -13.67
C GLU A 286 -13.29 -15.59 -12.50
N PRO A 287 -12.78 -16.02 -11.35
CA PRO A 287 -12.47 -15.10 -10.25
C PRO A 287 -11.46 -14.06 -10.70
N VAL A 288 -11.70 -12.81 -10.34
CA VAL A 288 -10.78 -11.70 -10.60
C VAL A 288 -9.95 -11.48 -9.32
N PRO A 289 -8.62 -11.52 -9.40
CA PRO A 289 -7.81 -11.19 -8.24
C PRO A 289 -7.93 -9.71 -7.88
N ALA A 290 -7.65 -9.39 -6.63
CA ALA A 290 -7.58 -8.02 -6.14
C ALA A 290 -6.60 -7.16 -6.95
N SER A 291 -6.85 -5.85 -7.02
CA SER A 291 -5.92 -4.89 -7.63
C SER A 291 -4.68 -4.65 -6.77
N SER A 292 -4.78 -4.86 -5.46
CA SER A 292 -3.72 -4.68 -4.47
C SER A 292 -3.67 -5.86 -3.48
N HIS A 293 -2.64 -5.86 -2.63
CA HIS A 293 -2.51 -6.85 -1.56
C HIS A 293 -3.41 -6.52 -0.36
N ASP A 294 -3.73 -7.53 0.44
CA ASP A 294 -4.54 -7.37 1.65
C ASP A 294 -3.77 -6.52 2.68
N GLU A 295 -4.41 -5.50 3.22
CA GLU A 295 -3.87 -4.76 4.36
C GLU A 295 -4.30 -5.45 5.65
N LEU A 296 -3.34 -6.03 6.39
CA LEU A 296 -3.61 -6.86 7.57
C LEU A 296 -2.99 -6.30 8.87
N VAL A 297 -2.26 -5.20 8.79
CA VAL A 297 -1.64 -4.50 9.92
C VAL A 297 -2.19 -3.08 9.98
N GLY A 298 -2.56 -2.63 11.17
CA GLY A 298 -3.21 -1.33 11.38
C GLY A 298 -4.53 -1.46 12.14
N TRP A 299 -5.35 -0.42 12.03
CA TRP A 299 -6.66 -0.35 12.65
C TRP A 299 -7.76 -0.53 11.61
N PHE A 300 -8.58 -1.55 11.79
CA PHE A 300 -9.68 -1.86 10.89
C PHE A 300 -11.00 -1.74 11.64
N ARG A 301 -11.95 -0.99 11.07
CA ARG A 301 -13.29 -0.86 11.63
C ARG A 301 -14.04 -2.17 11.43
N GLN A 302 -14.82 -2.58 12.43
CA GLN A 302 -15.66 -3.76 12.29
C GLN A 302 -17.08 -3.41 11.80
N SER A 303 -17.86 -4.42 11.41
CA SER A 303 -19.27 -4.27 11.05
C SER A 303 -20.09 -3.69 12.21
N ASP A 304 -19.74 -3.99 13.47
CA ASP A 304 -20.17 -3.17 14.60
C ASP A 304 -19.30 -1.90 14.65
N PRO A 305 -19.85 -0.72 14.37
CA PRO A 305 -19.09 0.52 14.28
C PRO A 305 -18.43 0.94 15.59
N LYS A 306 -18.77 0.32 16.73
CA LYS A 306 -18.18 0.57 18.04
C LYS A 306 -16.91 -0.25 18.28
N LEU A 307 -16.67 -1.27 17.47
CA LEU A 307 -15.57 -2.22 17.63
C LEU A 307 -14.53 -2.07 16.53
N TRP A 308 -13.29 -2.38 16.91
CA TRP A 308 -12.12 -2.30 16.07
C TRP A 308 -11.30 -3.58 16.12
N THR A 309 -10.66 -3.87 15.01
CA THR A 309 -9.61 -4.88 14.89
C THR A 309 -8.25 -4.18 14.85
N MET A 310 -7.33 -4.63 15.71
CA MET A 310 -5.94 -4.20 15.77
C MET A 310 -5.06 -5.26 15.13
N GLY A 311 -4.73 -5.08 13.84
CA GLY A 311 -3.74 -5.89 13.14
C GLY A 311 -2.32 -5.49 13.54
N LEU A 312 -1.51 -6.45 13.96
CA LEU A 312 -0.15 -6.21 14.43
C LEU A 312 0.87 -6.85 13.49
N SER A 313 1.93 -6.09 13.20
CA SER A 313 3.10 -6.66 12.56
C SER A 313 3.83 -7.60 13.51
N VAL A 314 4.13 -8.79 13.00
CA VAL A 314 4.99 -9.76 13.65
C VAL A 314 6.17 -9.99 12.71
N PRO A 315 7.36 -9.44 13.01
CA PRO A 315 8.51 -9.53 12.12
C PRO A 315 8.79 -10.97 11.69
N LEU A 316 8.63 -11.25 10.39
CA LEU A 316 8.81 -12.56 9.77
C LEU A 316 8.00 -13.67 10.45
N GLY A 317 6.89 -13.32 11.10
CA GLY A 317 6.02 -14.20 11.86
C GLY A 317 6.64 -14.86 13.08
N ARG A 318 7.72 -14.33 13.66
CA ARG A 318 8.33 -14.90 14.87
C ARG A 318 8.02 -14.08 16.11
N MET A 319 7.53 -14.75 17.14
CA MET A 319 7.29 -14.18 18.47
C MET A 319 8.03 -14.98 19.54
N THR A 320 8.32 -14.30 20.65
CA THR A 320 8.64 -14.96 21.92
C THR A 320 7.35 -15.45 22.59
N TRP A 321 7.47 -16.41 23.50
CA TRP A 321 6.35 -16.83 24.34
C TRP A 321 5.75 -15.67 25.16
N ARG A 322 6.57 -14.71 25.61
CA ARG A 322 6.12 -13.52 26.36
C ARG A 322 5.23 -12.62 25.52
N GLN A 323 5.56 -12.46 24.24
CA GLN A 323 4.74 -11.68 23.32
C GLN A 323 3.38 -12.34 23.12
N LEU A 324 3.33 -13.66 22.88
CA LEU A 324 2.06 -14.36 22.69
C LEU A 324 1.21 -14.39 23.99
N GLU A 325 1.82 -14.62 25.16
CA GLU A 325 1.10 -14.51 26.44
C GLU A 325 0.60 -13.07 26.67
N GLY A 326 1.44 -12.08 26.39
CA GLY A 326 1.08 -10.67 26.48
C GLY A 326 -0.12 -10.32 25.60
N LEU A 327 -0.15 -10.81 24.35
CA LEU A 327 -1.30 -10.63 23.45
C LEU A 327 -2.56 -11.31 23.97
N ALA A 328 -2.46 -12.48 24.60
CA ALA A 328 -3.59 -13.15 25.22
C ALA A 328 -4.17 -12.35 26.40
N LEU A 329 -3.32 -11.71 27.20
CA LEU A 329 -3.77 -10.85 28.30
C LEU A 329 -4.35 -9.53 27.76
N LEU A 330 -3.71 -8.95 26.75
CA LEU A 330 -4.13 -7.72 26.09
C LEU A 330 -5.51 -7.91 25.43
N SER A 331 -5.74 -9.01 24.71
CA SER A 331 -7.01 -9.27 24.04
C SER A 331 -8.17 -9.39 25.02
N LYS A 332 -7.94 -9.92 26.24
CA LYS A 332 -8.95 -9.91 27.31
C LYS A 332 -9.15 -8.55 27.95
N LYS A 333 -8.08 -7.77 28.05
CA LYS A 333 -8.09 -6.47 28.72
C LYS A 333 -8.83 -5.43 27.89
N TRP A 334 -8.59 -5.41 26.59
CA TRP A 334 -9.09 -4.37 25.69
C TRP A 334 -10.10 -4.86 24.64
N GLY A 335 -10.27 -6.17 24.48
CA GLY A 335 -11.28 -6.76 23.60
C GLY A 335 -12.09 -7.83 24.34
N ASP A 336 -12.53 -8.85 23.61
CA ASP A 336 -13.31 -9.97 24.15
C ASP A 336 -12.49 -11.26 24.36
N GLY A 337 -11.17 -11.16 24.27
CA GLY A 337 -10.26 -12.30 24.36
C GLY A 337 -10.05 -13.05 23.06
N GLN A 338 -10.55 -12.60 21.90
CA GLN A 338 -10.30 -13.26 20.61
C GLN A 338 -9.07 -12.68 19.88
N LEU A 339 -8.38 -13.57 19.17
CA LEU A 339 -7.21 -13.29 18.34
C LEU A 339 -7.39 -13.90 16.94
N ARG A 340 -6.72 -13.31 15.95
CA ARG A 340 -6.66 -13.79 14.56
C ARG A 340 -5.23 -13.95 14.10
N THR A 341 -4.84 -15.11 13.61
CA THR A 341 -3.56 -15.26 12.90
C THR A 341 -3.74 -15.03 11.41
N THR A 342 -2.77 -14.41 10.74
CA THR A 342 -2.88 -14.09 9.32
C THR A 342 -2.09 -15.04 8.44
N HIS A 343 -2.47 -15.13 7.16
CA HIS A 343 -1.75 -15.91 6.16
C HIS A 343 -0.45 -15.22 5.68
N GLU A 344 -0.21 -13.98 6.11
CA GLU A 344 1.03 -13.21 5.94
C GLU A 344 1.90 -13.23 7.22
N GLN A 345 1.65 -14.19 8.11
CA GLN A 345 2.42 -14.41 9.33
C GLN A 345 2.25 -13.34 10.43
N GLY A 346 1.21 -12.51 10.37
CA GLY A 346 0.83 -11.56 11.42
C GLY A 346 -0.16 -12.12 12.44
N ILE A 347 -0.54 -11.28 13.41
CA ILE A 347 -1.59 -11.58 14.39
C ILE A 347 -2.42 -10.32 14.66
N ALA A 348 -3.71 -10.47 14.95
CA ALA A 348 -4.60 -9.37 15.28
C ALA A 348 -5.37 -9.63 16.56
N VAL A 349 -5.67 -8.56 17.29
CA VAL A 349 -6.58 -8.53 18.43
C VAL A 349 -7.88 -7.90 17.95
N ILE A 350 -9.01 -8.56 18.19
CA ILE A 350 -10.30 -8.13 17.64
C ILE A 350 -11.24 -7.65 18.75
N ASN A 351 -12.34 -7.01 18.34
CA ASN A 351 -13.46 -6.64 19.20
C ASN A 351 -13.06 -5.61 20.26
N ILE A 352 -12.14 -4.70 19.90
CA ILE A 352 -11.67 -3.62 20.78
C ILE A 352 -12.65 -2.45 20.71
N PRO A 353 -13.28 -2.04 21.82
CA PRO A 353 -14.15 -0.87 21.83
C PRO A 353 -13.39 0.42 21.45
N THR A 354 -14.06 1.31 20.72
CA THR A 354 -13.48 2.54 20.15
C THR A 354 -12.67 3.37 21.17
N GLY A 355 -13.15 3.48 22.42
CA GLY A 355 -12.46 4.24 23.48
C GLY A 355 -11.14 3.63 23.99
N PHE A 356 -10.74 2.44 23.53
CA PHE A 356 -9.55 1.74 24.00
C PHE A 356 -8.45 1.55 22.94
N LYS A 357 -8.59 2.11 21.73
CA LYS A 357 -7.60 1.96 20.65
C LYS A 357 -6.19 2.33 21.11
N ASP A 358 -6.00 3.56 21.62
CA ASP A 358 -4.67 4.05 22.00
C ASP A 358 -4.06 3.27 23.17
N ALA A 359 -4.89 2.87 24.14
CA ALA A 359 -4.46 2.08 25.28
C ALA A 359 -4.05 0.66 24.85
N ALA A 360 -4.79 0.05 23.93
CA ALA A 360 -4.45 -1.25 23.35
C ALA A 360 -3.16 -1.20 22.52
N ALA A 361 -2.99 -0.16 21.70
CA ALA A 361 -1.76 0.06 20.93
C ALA A 361 -0.55 0.28 21.85
N THR A 362 -0.71 1.04 22.94
CA THR A 362 0.35 1.28 23.93
C THR A 362 0.78 -0.02 24.61
N ASP A 363 -0.17 -0.86 25.03
CA ASP A 363 0.15 -2.16 25.63
C ASP A 363 0.81 -3.11 24.61
N ALA A 364 0.38 -3.10 23.35
CA ALA A 364 1.01 -3.89 22.28
C ALA A 364 2.45 -3.42 22.01
N ALA A 365 2.69 -2.11 21.98
CA ALA A 365 4.02 -1.53 21.84
C ALA A 365 4.94 -1.92 23.01
N GLY A 366 4.40 -2.04 24.23
CA GLY A 366 5.11 -2.59 25.39
C GLY A 366 5.60 -4.04 25.21
N LEU A 367 5.00 -4.80 24.28
CA LEU A 367 5.43 -6.13 23.87
C LEU A 367 6.40 -6.11 22.66
N GLY A 368 6.73 -4.92 22.14
CA GLY A 368 7.50 -4.76 20.90
C GLY A 368 6.73 -5.14 19.65
N LEU A 369 5.40 -5.01 19.66
CA LEU A 369 4.51 -5.26 18.53
C LEU A 369 3.78 -3.96 18.18
N SER A 370 3.61 -3.69 16.89
CA SER A 370 3.11 -2.39 16.43
C SER A 370 2.00 -2.53 15.40
N VAL A 371 1.05 -1.59 15.46
CA VAL A 371 0.05 -1.32 14.42
C VAL A 371 0.63 -0.51 13.27
N GLN A 372 1.80 0.08 13.47
CA GLN A 372 2.60 0.76 12.45
C GLN A 372 3.86 -0.08 12.23
N ALA A 373 3.94 -0.78 11.10
CA ALA A 373 5.18 -1.42 10.68
C ALA A 373 5.82 -0.66 9.55
N ASP A 374 7.14 -0.72 9.50
CA ASP A 374 7.86 -0.18 8.37
C ASP A 374 7.56 -1.03 7.11
N PRO A 375 7.68 -0.43 5.91
CA PRO A 375 7.34 -1.11 4.66
C PRO A 375 8.09 -2.43 4.44
N PHE A 376 9.30 -2.62 4.98
CA PHE A 376 10.01 -3.88 4.83
C PHE A 376 9.40 -5.00 5.66
N GLU A 377 8.98 -4.73 6.90
CA GLU A 377 8.32 -5.73 7.73
C GLU A 377 6.95 -6.14 7.18
N LEU A 378 6.20 -5.18 6.64
CA LEU A 378 4.90 -5.43 6.01
C LEU A 378 5.03 -6.29 4.74
N ASN A 379 6.03 -6.00 3.91
CA ASN A 379 6.15 -6.60 2.58
C ASN A 379 7.11 -7.81 2.54
N SER A 380 7.54 -8.34 3.69
CA SER A 380 8.51 -9.45 3.75
C SER A 380 7.95 -10.69 4.43
N VAL A 381 8.02 -11.82 3.74
CA VAL A 381 7.61 -13.13 4.27
C VAL A 381 8.79 -14.09 4.21
N ALA A 382 9.05 -14.82 5.30
CA ALA A 382 10.14 -15.79 5.36
C ALA A 382 9.70 -17.12 5.96
N CYS A 383 10.16 -18.21 5.35
CA CYS A 383 9.90 -19.55 5.89
C CYS A 383 10.81 -19.84 7.09
N THR A 384 10.71 -21.02 7.68
CA THR A 384 11.54 -21.42 8.84
C THR A 384 13.04 -21.47 8.53
N GLY A 385 13.43 -21.78 7.28
CA GLY A 385 14.84 -21.86 6.88
C GLY A 385 15.63 -22.99 7.52
N SER A 386 16.92 -23.07 7.18
CA SER A 386 17.86 -24.09 7.68
C SER A 386 18.06 -24.07 9.19
N GLN A 387 17.64 -23.00 9.89
CA GLN A 387 17.65 -22.89 11.35
C GLN A 387 16.96 -24.09 12.02
N PHE A 388 15.78 -24.49 11.52
CA PHE A 388 15.04 -25.65 12.06
C PHE A 388 14.53 -26.63 10.99
N CYS A 389 14.45 -26.24 9.71
CA CYS A 389 13.85 -27.09 8.68
C CYS A 389 14.85 -28.12 8.12
N ASN A 390 14.48 -29.42 8.18
CA ASN A 390 15.32 -30.51 7.68
C ASN A 390 15.62 -30.46 6.18
N ILE A 391 14.71 -29.88 5.39
CA ILE A 391 14.83 -29.83 3.92
C ILE A 391 15.30 -28.48 3.40
N ALA A 392 15.43 -27.47 4.27
CA ALA A 392 15.95 -26.17 3.85
C ALA A 392 17.44 -26.27 3.60
N VAL A 393 17.89 -25.80 2.44
CA VAL A 393 19.31 -25.77 2.10
C VAL A 393 19.96 -24.46 2.51
N THR A 394 19.18 -23.40 2.73
CA THR A 394 19.64 -22.06 3.15
C THR A 394 18.85 -21.58 4.38
N GLU A 395 19.47 -20.76 5.23
CA GLU A 395 18.77 -20.04 6.31
C GLU A 395 17.81 -19.00 5.70
N THR A 396 16.76 -18.56 6.40
CA THR A 396 15.85 -17.54 5.85
C THR A 396 15.46 -16.43 6.81
N LYS A 397 15.05 -16.71 8.05
CA LYS A 397 14.52 -15.64 8.91
C LYS A 397 15.63 -14.68 9.35
N GLY A 398 16.82 -15.21 9.63
CA GLY A 398 18.00 -14.40 9.94
C GLY A 398 18.50 -13.63 8.71
N HIS A 399 18.61 -14.30 7.56
CA HIS A 399 19.04 -13.66 6.31
C HIS A 399 18.08 -12.57 5.85
N MET A 400 16.77 -12.79 5.94
CA MET A 400 15.77 -11.77 5.61
C MET A 400 15.87 -10.57 6.56
N PHE A 401 16.01 -10.80 7.87
CA PHE A 401 16.21 -9.71 8.83
C PHE A 401 17.45 -8.88 8.50
N GLN A 402 18.58 -9.52 8.16
CA GLN A 402 19.81 -8.84 7.74
C GLN A 402 19.64 -8.07 6.43
N LEU A 403 18.93 -8.65 5.46
CA LEU A 403 18.62 -7.99 4.19
C LEU A 403 17.81 -6.71 4.44
N ILE A 404 16.73 -6.81 5.21
CA ILE A 404 15.89 -5.67 5.59
C ILE A 404 16.73 -4.57 6.25
N GLU A 405 17.57 -4.90 7.23
CA GLU A 405 18.45 -3.93 7.90
C GLU A 405 19.43 -3.23 6.94
N LYS A 406 20.00 -3.97 5.98
CA LYS A 406 20.89 -3.40 4.97
C LYS A 406 20.14 -2.48 4.00
N LEU A 407 18.96 -2.89 3.52
CA LEU A 407 18.14 -2.07 2.61
C LEU A 407 17.62 -0.79 3.29
N ARG A 408 17.24 -0.87 4.58
CA ARG A 408 16.89 0.30 5.39
C ARG A 408 18.04 1.29 5.49
N LYS A 409 19.26 0.82 5.74
CA LYS A 409 20.47 1.67 5.80
C LYS A 409 20.80 2.34 4.47
N ARG A 410 20.42 1.73 3.36
CA ARG A 410 20.53 2.28 2.00
C ARG A 410 19.38 3.22 1.64
N ALA A 411 18.46 3.48 2.57
CA ALA A 411 17.27 4.29 2.37
C ALA A 411 16.36 3.82 1.22
N LEU A 412 16.46 2.55 0.82
CA LEU A 412 15.62 1.99 -0.24
C LEU A 412 14.14 2.03 0.19
N LYS A 413 13.27 2.40 -0.75
CA LYS A 413 11.82 2.41 -0.55
C LYS A 413 11.19 1.31 -1.40
N LEU A 414 10.42 0.43 -0.75
CA LEU A 414 9.76 -0.68 -1.45
C LEU A 414 8.43 -0.27 -2.08
N HIS A 415 7.71 0.68 -1.49
CA HIS A 415 6.35 1.09 -1.89
C HIS A 415 5.43 -0.08 -2.30
N GLY A 416 5.33 -1.09 -1.45
CA GLY A 416 4.46 -2.26 -1.67
C GLY A 416 5.10 -3.41 -2.46
N ILE A 417 6.34 -3.28 -2.95
CA ILE A 417 7.08 -4.41 -3.56
C ILE A 417 7.34 -5.47 -2.49
N ARG A 418 6.83 -6.70 -2.71
CA ARG A 418 6.96 -7.80 -1.73
C ARG A 418 8.16 -8.70 -1.97
N ILE A 419 8.84 -9.06 -0.88
CA ILE A 419 10.02 -9.91 -0.88
C ILE A 419 9.73 -11.19 -0.09
N HIS A 420 9.75 -12.34 -0.76
CA HIS A 420 9.43 -13.62 -0.12
C HIS A 420 10.62 -14.57 -0.16
N MET A 421 11.07 -15.04 1.00
CA MET A 421 12.28 -15.86 1.15
C MET A 421 11.97 -17.28 1.62
N SER A 422 12.30 -18.26 0.78
CA SER A 422 12.13 -19.69 1.08
C SER A 422 13.46 -20.42 1.02
N GLY A 423 13.83 -21.16 2.07
CA GLY A 423 15.14 -21.84 2.14
C GLY A 423 15.29 -23.08 1.25
N CYS A 424 14.28 -23.44 0.44
CA CYS A 424 14.34 -24.51 -0.56
C CYS A 424 13.21 -24.39 -1.60
N PRO A 425 13.21 -25.22 -2.67
CA PRO A 425 12.17 -25.21 -3.71
C PRO A 425 10.76 -25.62 -3.25
N SER A 426 10.53 -25.93 -1.97
CA SER A 426 9.17 -26.22 -1.47
C SER A 426 8.29 -24.97 -1.35
N SER A 427 8.87 -23.77 -1.44
CA SER A 427 8.17 -22.48 -1.45
C SER A 427 7.17 -22.30 -0.31
N CYS A 428 7.57 -22.61 0.93
CA CYS A 428 6.68 -22.43 2.08
C CYS A 428 6.34 -20.95 2.36
N ALA A 429 7.20 -20.02 1.92
CA ALA A 429 6.94 -18.58 1.93
C ALA A 429 6.44 -18.05 0.58
N GLN A 430 6.06 -18.92 -0.36
CA GLN A 430 5.40 -18.50 -1.61
C GLN A 430 6.25 -17.58 -2.49
N HIS A 431 7.55 -17.87 -2.62
CA HIS A 431 8.47 -17.02 -3.38
C HIS A 431 8.12 -16.90 -4.87
N PHE A 432 7.37 -17.85 -5.43
CA PHE A 432 6.95 -17.73 -6.84
C PHE A 432 5.82 -16.73 -7.05
N THR A 433 5.07 -16.31 -6.02
CA THR A 433 3.97 -15.34 -6.17
C THR A 433 4.24 -14.05 -5.41
N ALA A 434 5.52 -13.70 -5.28
CA ALA A 434 5.99 -12.43 -4.74
C ALA A 434 6.70 -11.64 -5.85
N ASP A 435 6.71 -10.31 -5.70
CA ASP A 435 7.36 -9.42 -6.66
C ASP A 435 8.84 -9.79 -6.79
N ILE A 436 9.49 -10.03 -5.63
CA ILE A 436 10.85 -10.54 -5.50
C ILE A 436 10.83 -11.86 -4.72
N GLY A 437 11.02 -12.97 -5.44
CA GLY A 437 11.10 -14.32 -4.90
C GLY A 437 12.52 -14.78 -4.66
N LEU A 438 12.84 -15.26 -3.45
CA LEU A 438 14.17 -15.78 -3.10
C LEU A 438 14.08 -17.27 -2.75
N LYS A 439 14.66 -18.14 -3.59
CA LYS A 439 14.69 -19.60 -3.42
C LYS A 439 16.08 -20.07 -3.01
N GLY A 440 16.21 -20.54 -1.77
CA GLY A 440 17.48 -20.98 -1.19
C GLY A 440 18.12 -22.13 -1.97
N VAL A 441 19.42 -21.97 -2.23
CA VAL A 441 20.32 -22.92 -2.91
C VAL A 441 21.69 -22.97 -2.22
N ARG A 442 22.45 -24.03 -2.49
CA ARG A 442 23.87 -24.12 -2.14
C ARG A 442 24.69 -23.73 -3.37
N VAL A 443 25.53 -22.73 -3.23
CA VAL A 443 26.31 -22.19 -4.35
C VAL A 443 27.77 -22.62 -4.20
N ARG A 444 28.35 -23.18 -5.26
CA ARG A 444 29.75 -23.61 -5.26
C ARG A 444 30.61 -22.48 -5.81
N ARG A 445 31.54 -21.98 -4.98
CA ARG A 445 32.56 -20.98 -5.30
C ARG A 445 33.95 -21.62 -5.26
N LEU A 446 34.98 -20.90 -5.71
CA LEU A 446 36.39 -21.31 -5.59
C LEU A 446 36.78 -21.62 -4.14
N ILE A 447 36.30 -20.81 -3.20
CA ILE A 447 36.58 -20.92 -1.75
C ILE A 447 35.60 -21.82 -0.99
N GLY A 448 34.87 -22.69 -1.68
CA GLY A 448 33.97 -23.69 -1.09
C GLY A 448 32.49 -23.44 -1.38
N THR A 449 31.62 -24.18 -0.70
CA THR A 449 30.16 -24.07 -0.87
C THR A 449 29.59 -23.05 0.09
N ARG A 450 28.85 -22.06 -0.42
CA ARG A 450 28.16 -21.02 0.34
C ARG A 450 26.65 -21.20 0.29
N GLU A 451 25.95 -20.51 1.19
CA GLU A 451 24.52 -20.31 1.08
C GLU A 451 24.23 -19.21 0.04
N GLY A 452 23.14 -19.37 -0.70
CA GLY A 452 22.68 -18.37 -1.66
C GLY A 452 21.23 -18.59 -2.05
N PHE A 453 20.78 -17.82 -3.03
CA PHE A 453 19.40 -17.81 -3.51
C PHE A 453 19.35 -17.72 -5.03
N ASP A 454 18.45 -18.51 -5.64
CA ASP A 454 17.94 -18.18 -6.97
C ASP A 454 16.86 -17.10 -6.81
N VAL A 455 16.96 -16.05 -7.61
CA VAL A 455 16.09 -14.88 -7.57
C VAL A 455 15.07 -14.96 -8.70
N TYR A 456 13.81 -14.77 -8.35
CA TYR A 456 12.67 -14.74 -9.25
C TYR A 456 12.03 -13.36 -9.19
N LEU A 457 11.65 -12.82 -10.35
CA LEU A 457 10.99 -11.51 -10.43
C LEU A 457 9.66 -11.62 -11.19
N GLY A 458 8.78 -10.66 -10.95
CA GLY A 458 7.53 -10.53 -11.68
C GLY A 458 6.34 -11.26 -11.03
N GLY A 459 6.52 -12.08 -9.99
CA GLY A 459 5.44 -12.87 -9.41
C GLY A 459 4.46 -12.03 -8.58
N GLY A 460 3.21 -12.46 -8.45
CA GLY A 460 2.19 -11.69 -7.70
C GLY A 460 1.13 -11.09 -8.60
N LEU A 461 0.68 -9.86 -8.30
CA LEU A 461 -0.43 -9.19 -8.98
C LEU A 461 0.07 -8.30 -10.13
N ALA A 462 -0.40 -8.59 -11.34
CA ALA A 462 -0.18 -7.79 -12.55
C ALA A 462 -1.44 -7.79 -13.42
N GLY A 463 -2.56 -7.34 -12.86
CA GLY A 463 -3.91 -7.49 -13.43
C GLY A 463 -4.48 -8.92 -13.34
N GLN A 464 -3.60 -9.92 -13.25
CA GLN A 464 -3.88 -11.31 -12.90
C GLN A 464 -2.82 -11.82 -11.92
N VAL A 465 -3.04 -13.00 -11.32
CA VAL A 465 -2.02 -13.67 -10.52
C VAL A 465 -1.03 -14.35 -11.43
N HIS A 466 0.26 -14.15 -11.19
CA HIS A 466 1.30 -14.82 -11.96
C HIS A 466 2.43 -15.37 -11.09
N MET A 467 3.08 -16.41 -11.64
CA MET A 467 4.34 -16.92 -11.10
C MET A 467 5.52 -16.06 -11.57
N GLY A 468 6.51 -15.89 -10.69
CA GLY A 468 7.76 -15.19 -10.96
C GLY A 468 8.62 -15.98 -11.93
N LEU A 469 9.31 -15.24 -12.81
CA LEU A 469 10.27 -15.78 -13.77
C LEU A 469 11.67 -15.76 -13.15
N PRO A 470 12.52 -16.76 -13.43
CA PRO A 470 13.88 -16.74 -12.93
C PRO A 470 14.63 -15.53 -13.50
N TYR A 471 15.37 -14.82 -12.66
CA TYR A 471 16.16 -13.66 -13.03
C TYR A 471 17.66 -13.92 -12.90
N LYS A 472 18.13 -14.30 -11.70
CA LYS A 472 19.53 -14.69 -11.45
C LYS A 472 19.61 -15.95 -10.61
N LEU A 473 20.50 -16.87 -10.97
CA LEU A 473 20.68 -18.14 -10.26
C LEU A 473 21.95 -18.14 -9.40
N GLY A 474 21.85 -18.69 -8.20
CA GLY A 474 22.98 -18.85 -7.29
C GLY A 474 23.59 -17.53 -6.81
N VAL A 475 22.78 -16.55 -6.44
CA VAL A 475 23.23 -15.28 -5.85
C VAL A 475 23.69 -15.53 -4.41
N ASP A 476 24.90 -15.09 -4.05
CA ASP A 476 25.38 -15.22 -2.67
C ASP A 476 24.58 -14.30 -1.74
N VAL A 477 24.39 -14.69 -0.48
CA VAL A 477 23.60 -13.90 0.50
C VAL A 477 24.07 -12.45 0.59
N ASP A 478 25.38 -12.23 0.61
CA ASP A 478 25.98 -10.90 0.74
C ASP A 478 25.73 -9.99 -0.48
N GLN A 479 25.35 -10.56 -1.62
CA GLN A 479 25.08 -9.83 -2.86
C GLN A 479 23.61 -9.38 -2.97
N LEU A 480 22.72 -9.98 -2.18
CA LEU A 480 21.28 -9.69 -2.22
C LEU A 480 20.92 -8.22 -2.00
N PRO A 481 21.52 -7.47 -1.05
CA PRO A 481 21.14 -6.07 -0.83
C PRO A 481 21.36 -5.22 -2.07
N THR A 482 22.50 -5.39 -2.74
CA THR A 482 22.82 -4.69 -3.98
C THR A 482 21.89 -5.13 -5.10
N LEU A 483 21.69 -6.42 -5.29
CA LEU A 483 20.79 -6.91 -6.33
C LEU A 483 19.35 -6.39 -6.15
N VAL A 484 18.82 -6.39 -4.92
CA VAL A 484 17.47 -5.90 -4.62
C VAL A 484 17.37 -4.40 -4.88
N GLU A 485 18.35 -3.62 -4.46
CA GLU A 485 18.43 -2.19 -4.74
C GLU A 485 18.48 -1.90 -6.24
N ASP A 486 19.29 -2.64 -7.00
CA ASP A 486 19.42 -2.47 -8.45
C ASP A 486 18.10 -2.79 -9.18
N VAL A 487 17.42 -3.89 -8.82
CA VAL A 487 16.15 -4.27 -9.50
C VAL A 487 14.99 -3.35 -9.12
N VAL A 488 14.98 -2.83 -7.89
CA VAL A 488 13.96 -1.86 -7.44
C VAL A 488 14.23 -0.50 -8.06
N GLY A 489 15.48 -0.03 -8.02
CA GLY A 489 15.87 1.24 -8.63
C GLY A 489 15.74 1.25 -10.16
N GLU A 490 15.98 0.12 -10.83
CA GLU A 490 15.70 0.02 -12.27
C GLU A 490 14.20 0.12 -12.57
N PHE A 491 13.35 -0.55 -11.79
CA PHE A 491 11.90 -0.42 -11.95
C PHE A 491 11.49 1.04 -11.83
N TYR A 492 11.88 1.74 -10.76
CA TYR A 492 11.49 3.15 -10.58
C TYR A 492 12.02 4.08 -11.67
N ARG A 493 13.22 3.84 -12.22
CA ARG A 493 13.78 4.65 -13.31
C ARG A 493 13.20 4.36 -14.69
N LYS A 494 12.62 3.17 -14.93
CA LYS A 494 12.33 2.70 -16.30
C LYS A 494 10.90 2.18 -16.52
N HIS A 495 10.08 2.03 -15.49
CA HIS A 495 8.71 1.58 -15.69
C HIS A 495 7.88 2.59 -16.48
N ARG A 496 6.73 2.15 -16.97
CA ARG A 496 5.74 3.04 -17.60
C ARG A 496 4.64 3.39 -16.60
N ALA A 497 3.94 4.48 -16.89
CA ALA A 497 2.79 4.90 -16.12
C ALA A 497 1.75 3.77 -15.89
N GLY A 498 1.35 3.53 -14.64
CA GLY A 498 0.40 2.51 -14.19
C GLY A 498 0.93 1.08 -14.20
N GLN A 499 2.21 0.87 -14.52
CA GLN A 499 2.80 -0.47 -14.60
C GLN A 499 3.26 -0.95 -13.23
N THR A 500 2.72 -2.08 -12.75
CA THR A 500 3.21 -2.68 -11.49
C THR A 500 4.62 -3.24 -11.66
N PHE A 501 5.36 -3.35 -10.55
CA PHE A 501 6.68 -4.01 -10.52
C PHE A 501 6.63 -5.39 -11.16
N SER A 502 5.60 -6.16 -10.81
CA SER A 502 5.35 -7.48 -11.35
C SER A 502 5.15 -7.49 -12.87
N ALA A 503 4.40 -6.53 -13.41
CA ALA A 503 4.17 -6.38 -14.85
C ALA A 503 5.46 -6.00 -15.60
N TYR A 504 6.22 -5.03 -15.07
CA TYR A 504 7.47 -4.55 -15.66
C TYR A 504 8.50 -5.67 -15.82
N TRP A 505 8.84 -6.37 -14.73
CA TRP A 505 9.84 -7.43 -14.78
C TRP A 505 9.38 -8.63 -15.60
N ARG A 506 8.07 -8.93 -15.62
CA ARG A 506 7.54 -9.98 -16.49
C ARG A 506 7.73 -9.65 -17.97
N GLU A 507 7.37 -8.45 -18.40
CA GLU A 507 7.56 -8.02 -19.79
C GLU A 507 9.03 -8.07 -20.18
N LYS A 508 9.91 -7.57 -19.30
CA LYS A 508 11.36 -7.56 -19.54
C LYS A 508 11.99 -8.95 -19.63
N LEU A 509 11.51 -9.92 -18.85
CA LEU A 509 12.07 -11.27 -18.80
C LEU A 509 11.45 -12.24 -19.82
N GLN A 510 10.36 -11.89 -20.49
CA GLN A 510 9.75 -12.75 -21.49
C GLN A 510 10.66 -12.89 -22.73
N ALA A 511 11.34 -14.03 -22.83
CA ALA A 511 12.35 -14.48 -23.82
C ALA A 511 13.82 -14.46 -23.34
N ALA A 512 14.11 -14.01 -22.11
CA ALA A 512 15.45 -14.07 -21.54
C ALA A 512 15.67 -15.36 -20.74
N GLU A 513 16.84 -15.99 -20.92
CA GLU A 513 17.30 -17.04 -20.00
C GLU A 513 17.95 -16.40 -18.77
N ALA A 514 17.75 -16.99 -17.60
CA ALA A 514 18.36 -16.50 -16.37
C ALA A 514 19.85 -16.86 -16.32
N ASP A 515 20.69 -15.86 -16.13
CA ASP A 515 22.13 -16.06 -15.98
C ASP A 515 22.48 -16.64 -14.61
N LYS A 516 23.53 -17.45 -14.58
CA LYS A 516 24.11 -18.00 -13.35
C LYS A 516 25.24 -17.09 -12.89
N VAL A 517 25.21 -16.69 -11.61
CA VAL A 517 26.24 -15.83 -11.03
C VAL A 517 27.52 -16.63 -10.75
N GLU A 518 28.63 -16.23 -11.37
CA GLU A 518 29.98 -16.77 -11.17
C GLU A 518 30.85 -15.88 -10.26
N ASP A 519 32.01 -16.39 -9.83
CA ASP A 519 32.90 -15.72 -8.86
C ASP A 519 33.42 -14.35 -9.35
N GLY A 520 33.48 -14.13 -10.67
CA GLY A 520 33.93 -12.89 -11.29
C GLY A 520 32.82 -11.87 -11.60
N ASP A 521 31.54 -12.27 -11.46
CA ASP A 521 30.40 -11.42 -11.86
C ASP A 521 30.02 -10.40 -10.79
N TYR A 522 30.53 -10.58 -9.58
CA TYR A 522 30.27 -9.66 -8.48
C TYR A 522 31.36 -8.62 -8.39
N GLN A 523 31.04 -7.44 -8.89
CA GLN A 523 31.82 -6.23 -8.64
C GLN A 523 31.21 -5.52 -7.43
N HIS A 524 32.04 -5.26 -6.42
CA HIS A 524 31.61 -4.42 -5.31
C HIS A 524 31.28 -3.02 -5.85
N PRO A 525 30.24 -2.36 -5.30
CA PRO A 525 29.94 -1.00 -5.73
C PRO A 525 31.12 -0.08 -5.44
N VAL A 526 31.30 0.90 -6.31
CA VAL A 526 32.32 1.94 -6.15
C VAL A 526 31.65 3.15 -5.51
N TRP A 527 32.27 3.66 -4.45
CA TRP A 527 31.82 4.82 -3.70
C TRP A 527 32.81 5.96 -3.92
N LEU A 528 32.34 7.09 -4.42
CA LEU A 528 33.12 8.31 -4.60
C LEU A 528 32.89 9.25 -3.41
N CYS A 529 33.94 9.62 -2.70
CA CYS A 529 33.84 10.68 -1.70
C CYS A 529 33.62 12.02 -2.40
N GLU A 530 32.45 12.64 -2.26
CA GLU A 530 32.10 13.91 -2.90
C GLU A 530 32.99 15.08 -2.42
N ALA A 531 33.64 14.94 -1.27
CA ALA A 531 34.51 15.98 -0.72
C ALA A 531 35.93 15.99 -1.30
N CYS A 532 36.41 14.87 -1.84
CA CYS A 532 37.81 14.77 -2.30
C CYS A 532 38.03 13.75 -3.43
N GLU A 533 36.95 13.29 -4.04
CA GLU A 533 36.92 12.35 -5.18
C GLU A 533 37.67 11.04 -4.91
N TYR A 534 37.76 10.61 -3.65
CA TYR A 534 38.36 9.33 -3.31
C TYR A 534 37.39 8.18 -3.63
N GLU A 535 37.80 7.27 -4.51
CA GLU A 535 37.04 6.07 -4.83
C GLU A 535 37.32 4.93 -3.85
N HIS A 536 36.26 4.31 -3.36
CA HIS A 536 36.28 3.13 -2.52
C HIS A 536 35.44 2.02 -3.12
N THR A 537 36.05 0.89 -3.43
CA THR A 537 35.34 -0.32 -3.87
C THR A 537 35.02 -1.20 -2.66
N GLY A 538 33.74 -1.38 -2.35
CA GLY A 538 33.31 -2.16 -1.19
C GLY A 538 31.79 -2.22 -1.05
N GLU A 539 31.27 -3.13 -0.21
CA GLU A 539 29.82 -3.25 0.04
C GLU A 539 29.20 -1.95 0.62
N ASP A 540 30.01 -1.21 1.37
CA ASP A 540 29.68 0.01 2.09
C ASP A 540 30.85 1.01 1.99
N PRO A 541 30.61 2.34 1.98
CA PRO A 541 31.69 3.31 2.08
C PRO A 541 32.33 3.29 3.48
N PRO A 542 33.62 3.66 3.61
CA PRO A 542 34.30 3.69 4.90
C PRO A 542 33.66 4.72 5.83
N VAL A 543 33.75 4.49 7.15
CA VAL A 543 33.19 5.40 8.17
C VAL A 543 33.75 6.82 8.04
N PHE A 544 35.04 6.90 7.71
CA PHE A 544 35.73 8.13 7.34
C PHE A 544 36.44 7.92 6.01
N CYS A 545 36.39 8.92 5.14
CA CYS A 545 37.20 8.93 3.93
C CYS A 545 38.68 8.85 4.32
N PRO A 546 39.44 7.87 3.82
CA PRO A 546 40.85 7.72 4.17
C PRO A 546 41.72 8.88 3.64
N ASN A 547 41.21 9.67 2.69
CA ASN A 547 41.93 10.81 2.12
C ASN A 547 41.63 12.14 2.86
N CYS A 548 40.35 12.47 3.08
CA CYS A 548 39.96 13.76 3.65
C CYS A 548 39.35 13.69 5.06
N ALA A 549 39.23 12.49 5.64
CA ALA A 549 38.51 12.22 6.88
C ALA A 549 37.03 12.65 6.88
N GLY A 550 36.46 12.94 5.70
CA GLY A 550 35.04 13.21 5.52
C GLY A 550 34.18 12.04 6.00
N LEU A 551 33.03 12.35 6.60
CA LEU A 551 32.12 11.34 7.13
C LEU A 551 31.54 10.47 6.02
N ARG A 552 31.19 9.22 6.36
CA ARG A 552 30.55 8.23 5.47
C ARG A 552 29.39 8.76 4.64
N ARG A 553 28.64 9.75 5.15
CA ARG A 553 27.51 10.39 4.45
C ARG A 553 27.91 11.22 3.21
N ASN A 554 29.21 11.52 3.04
CA ASN A 554 29.75 12.28 1.93
C ASN A 554 30.28 11.35 0.80
N PHE A 555 29.80 10.12 0.73
CA PHE A 555 30.14 9.18 -0.34
C PHE A 555 28.91 8.94 -1.22
N ALA A 556 29.04 9.25 -2.51
CA ALA A 556 28.08 8.90 -3.54
C ALA A 556 28.45 7.55 -4.15
N ARG A 557 27.48 6.71 -4.51
CA ARG A 557 27.74 5.47 -5.25
C ARG A 557 27.84 5.79 -6.74
N LEU A 558 28.86 5.27 -7.41
CA LEU A 558 29.01 5.36 -8.86
C LEU A 558 28.29 4.17 -9.50
N ASP A 559 27.32 4.45 -10.37
CA ASP A 559 26.62 3.44 -11.17
C ASP A 559 27.22 3.37 -12.59
N ASP A 560 27.47 2.15 -13.07
CA ASP A 560 27.96 1.87 -14.43
C ASP A 560 26.83 2.06 -15.46
N GLU A 561 26.68 3.24 -16.08
CA GLU A 561 26.19 3.41 -17.48
C GLU A 561 25.94 4.89 -17.84
N LEU A 562 26.92 5.58 -18.45
CA LEU A 562 26.71 6.73 -19.35
C LEU A 562 27.85 6.79 -20.39
N LYS A 563 27.64 6.31 -21.62
CA LYS A 563 28.54 6.53 -22.76
C LYS A 563 27.79 6.84 -24.06
N GLY A 564 28.12 8.01 -24.64
CA GLY A 564 28.05 8.39 -26.06
C GLY A 564 26.80 9.18 -26.46
N ASP A 565 26.82 10.17 -27.36
CA ASP A 565 27.86 10.95 -28.04
C ASP A 565 27.12 12.11 -28.76
N GLN A 566 27.66 13.33 -28.78
CA GLN A 566 27.08 14.50 -29.49
C GLN A 566 27.73 14.71 -30.88
N GLN A 567 26.96 15.15 -31.88
CA GLN A 567 27.47 15.88 -33.07
C GLN A 567 26.48 16.95 -33.58
N ILE A 568 27.06 18.06 -34.05
CA ILE A 568 26.47 19.37 -34.44
C ILE A 568 26.42 19.53 -35.97
N ALA A 569 25.40 20.20 -36.55
CA ALA A 569 25.56 21.31 -37.54
C ALA A 569 24.24 21.83 -38.22
N ASP A 570 23.91 23.10 -37.90
CA ASP A 570 23.63 24.30 -38.75
C ASP A 570 22.50 24.45 -39.82
N THR A 571 21.59 25.40 -39.50
CA THR A 571 20.89 26.46 -40.30
C THR A 571 19.76 26.17 -41.31
N SER A 572 18.53 26.65 -41.01
CA SER A 572 17.91 27.87 -41.61
C SER A 572 16.37 27.96 -41.42
N ASN A 573 15.90 29.21 -41.28
CA ASN A 573 14.54 29.67 -40.90
C ASN A 573 13.41 29.40 -41.92
N ASP A 574 12.32 28.77 -41.48
CA ASP A 574 10.96 29.34 -41.29
C ASP A 574 9.92 28.20 -41.09
N ALA A 575 9.09 28.29 -40.03
CA ALA A 575 8.16 27.26 -39.50
C ALA A 575 6.99 26.89 -40.46
N PRO A 576 6.31 25.71 -40.38
CA PRO A 576 5.54 25.21 -39.22
C PRO A 576 5.54 23.67 -39.04
N THR A 577 4.68 23.13 -38.16
CA THR A 577 4.38 21.70 -37.87
C THR A 577 4.89 20.69 -38.90
N ARG A 578 5.66 19.72 -38.41
CA ARG A 578 6.25 18.66 -39.21
C ARG A 578 5.20 17.61 -39.57
N ASP A 579 5.27 17.04 -40.78
CA ASP A 579 4.36 15.99 -41.26
C ASP A 579 4.47 14.65 -40.49
N ASP A 580 5.41 14.54 -39.54
CA ASP A 580 5.66 13.37 -38.70
C ASP A 580 4.93 13.40 -37.33
N GLY A 581 4.11 14.44 -37.10
CA GLY A 581 3.28 14.58 -35.90
C GLY A 581 3.94 15.33 -34.74
N PHE A 582 5.15 15.88 -34.92
CA PHE A 582 5.81 16.74 -33.94
C PHE A 582 5.35 18.20 -34.09
N VAL A 583 4.97 18.80 -32.96
CA VAL A 583 4.47 20.16 -32.84
C VAL A 583 5.46 21.00 -32.04
N PHE A 584 5.68 22.24 -32.47
CA PHE A 584 6.58 23.17 -31.80
C PHE A 584 6.08 23.49 -30.38
N ALA A 585 6.98 23.40 -29.40
CA ALA A 585 6.67 23.58 -27.98
C ALA A 585 7.36 24.80 -27.35
N ALA A 586 8.67 24.99 -27.58
CA ALA A 586 9.43 26.12 -27.05
C ALA A 586 10.76 26.32 -27.80
N ASN A 587 11.43 27.45 -27.58
CA ASN A 587 12.83 27.62 -27.96
C ASN A 587 13.73 26.91 -26.92
N ASP A 588 14.78 26.23 -27.37
CA ASP A 588 15.73 25.50 -26.52
C ASP A 588 16.40 26.39 -25.47
N SER A 589 16.64 27.67 -25.82
CA SER A 589 17.17 28.70 -24.92
C SER A 589 16.26 29.06 -23.75
N SER A 590 14.98 28.69 -23.81
CA SER A 590 13.99 28.94 -22.74
C SER A 590 13.98 27.85 -21.66
N LEU A 591 14.69 26.74 -21.88
CA LEU A 591 14.76 25.61 -20.95
C LEU A 591 16.17 25.50 -20.37
N THR A 592 16.30 25.78 -19.07
CA THR A 592 17.57 25.72 -18.33
C THR A 592 17.92 24.28 -17.94
N ALA A 593 19.10 24.06 -17.35
CA ALA A 593 19.52 22.74 -16.88
C ALA A 593 18.94 22.35 -15.51
N GLU A 594 18.47 23.33 -14.74
CA GLU A 594 18.11 23.16 -13.32
C GLU A 594 16.61 23.35 -13.04
N GLU A 595 15.85 23.86 -14.00
CA GLU A 595 14.42 24.16 -13.83
C GLU A 595 13.58 23.55 -14.96
N GLY A 596 12.35 23.18 -14.64
CA GLY A 596 11.37 22.76 -15.64
C GLY A 596 10.73 23.95 -16.35
N LEU A 597 10.26 23.75 -17.58
CA LEU A 597 9.51 24.75 -18.34
C LEU A 597 8.11 24.23 -18.67
N THR A 598 7.07 24.93 -18.23
CA THR A 598 5.70 24.65 -18.68
C THR A 598 5.48 25.22 -20.07
N VAL A 599 4.93 24.40 -20.98
CA VAL A 599 4.58 24.78 -22.35
C VAL A 599 3.16 24.35 -22.69
N GLU A 600 2.45 25.14 -23.47
CA GLU A 600 1.11 24.79 -23.95
C GLU A 600 1.17 24.43 -25.45
N VAL A 601 0.72 23.23 -25.80
CA VAL A 601 0.70 22.73 -27.18
C VAL A 601 -0.66 22.11 -27.46
N GLU A 602 -1.33 22.61 -28.51
CA GLU A 602 -2.68 22.17 -28.91
C GLU A 602 -3.74 22.19 -27.77
N GLY A 603 -3.59 23.10 -26.80
CA GLY A 603 -4.51 23.26 -25.68
C GLY A 603 -4.29 22.29 -24.51
N ASN A 604 -3.16 21.58 -24.46
CA ASN A 604 -2.71 20.79 -23.31
C ASN A 604 -1.41 21.38 -22.74
N GLU A 605 -1.25 21.38 -21.42
CA GLU A 605 -0.04 21.84 -20.73
C GLU A 605 0.93 20.67 -20.51
N TYR A 606 2.19 20.86 -20.92
CA TYR A 606 3.29 19.92 -20.78
C TYR A 606 4.41 20.54 -19.94
N ALA A 607 5.19 19.70 -19.27
CA ALA A 607 6.40 20.11 -18.56
C ALA A 607 7.63 19.57 -19.28
N LEU A 608 8.53 20.47 -19.66
CA LEU A 608 9.81 20.17 -20.30
C LEU A 608 10.94 20.23 -19.28
N PHE A 609 11.88 19.28 -19.36
CA PHE A 609 13.06 19.22 -18.49
C PHE A 609 14.30 18.87 -19.31
N ARG A 610 15.48 19.33 -18.88
CA ARG A 610 16.75 18.97 -19.51
C ARG A 610 17.49 17.93 -18.68
N VAL A 611 17.68 16.73 -19.25
CA VAL A 611 18.41 15.62 -18.61
C VAL A 611 19.56 15.23 -19.52
N ASN A 612 20.80 15.33 -19.03
CA ASN A 612 22.02 14.96 -19.78
C ASN A 612 22.13 15.58 -21.19
N GLY A 613 21.64 16.82 -21.35
CA GLY A 613 21.65 17.53 -22.63
C GLY A 613 20.46 17.23 -23.54
N GLU A 614 19.63 16.25 -23.22
CA GLU A 614 18.38 15.93 -23.93
C GLU A 614 17.18 16.61 -23.26
N VAL A 615 16.16 16.94 -24.06
CA VAL A 615 14.89 17.48 -23.54
C VAL A 615 13.92 16.32 -23.31
N LYS A 616 13.28 16.28 -22.15
CA LYS A 616 12.22 15.33 -21.79
C LYS A 616 10.91 16.06 -21.58
N CYS A 617 9.80 15.40 -21.87
CA CYS A 617 8.47 15.98 -21.80
C CYS A 617 7.52 15.02 -21.08
N ILE A 618 6.82 15.53 -20.07
CA ILE A 618 5.77 14.85 -19.34
C ILE A 618 4.50 15.72 -19.26
N ASP A 619 3.37 15.17 -18.81
CA ASP A 619 2.21 16.01 -18.47
C ASP A 619 2.63 17.05 -17.43
N SER A 620 2.19 18.30 -17.61
CA SER A 620 2.54 19.33 -16.63
C SER A 620 1.87 19.09 -15.29
N ALA A 621 0.64 18.56 -15.28
CA ALA A 621 -0.16 18.43 -14.07
C ALA A 621 0.19 17.19 -13.25
N CYS A 622 0.58 17.40 -11.99
CA CYS A 622 0.68 16.36 -10.98
C CYS A 622 -0.69 15.67 -10.79
N PRO A 623 -0.79 14.33 -10.81
CA PRO A 623 -2.06 13.61 -10.78
C PRO A 623 -2.76 13.65 -9.43
N HIS A 624 -2.09 14.14 -8.37
CA HIS A 624 -2.70 14.37 -7.07
C HIS A 624 -3.70 15.55 -7.13
N GLU A 625 -3.19 16.77 -7.27
CA GLU A 625 -3.99 18.01 -7.19
C GLU A 625 -3.76 18.96 -8.39
N GLY A 626 -3.00 18.54 -9.40
CA GLY A 626 -2.81 19.29 -10.64
C GLY A 626 -1.72 20.36 -10.61
N ALA A 627 -0.85 20.35 -9.59
CA ALA A 627 0.33 21.22 -9.53
C ALA A 627 1.17 21.08 -10.81
N SER A 628 1.72 22.17 -11.33
CA SER A 628 2.68 22.02 -12.44
C SER A 628 3.96 21.39 -11.92
N LEU A 629 4.38 20.28 -12.52
CA LEU A 629 5.63 19.59 -12.19
C LEU A 629 6.85 20.42 -12.59
N ALA A 630 6.73 21.28 -13.60
CA ALA A 630 7.79 22.21 -13.98
C ALA A 630 8.02 23.33 -12.95
N ASP A 631 7.01 23.65 -12.11
CA ASP A 631 7.15 24.60 -10.99
C ASP A 631 7.83 23.95 -9.75
N GLY A 632 8.14 22.65 -9.85
CA GLY A 632 8.75 21.82 -8.81
C GLY A 632 10.27 21.93 -8.71
N GLU A 633 10.84 21.32 -7.67
CA GLU A 633 12.30 21.15 -7.62
C GLU A 633 12.72 20.08 -8.62
N PHE A 634 13.74 20.35 -9.43
CA PHE A 634 14.23 19.41 -10.43
C PHE A 634 15.70 19.10 -10.19
N LYS A 635 16.02 17.82 -10.00
CA LYS A 635 17.41 17.37 -9.80
C LYS A 635 17.57 15.93 -10.26
N ASP A 636 18.67 15.65 -10.96
CA ASP A 636 19.08 14.29 -11.36
C ASP A 636 17.98 13.51 -12.13
N GLY A 637 17.19 14.21 -12.95
CA GLY A 637 16.09 13.61 -13.71
C GLY A 637 14.77 13.46 -12.93
N ILE A 638 14.71 13.94 -11.69
CA ILE A 638 13.54 13.86 -10.82
C ILE A 638 12.91 15.24 -10.67
N ALA A 639 11.62 15.36 -11.02
CA ALA A 639 10.79 16.51 -10.74
C ALA A 639 9.94 16.28 -9.49
N VAL A 640 10.06 17.17 -8.52
CA VAL A 640 9.36 17.11 -7.23
C VAL A 640 8.18 18.06 -7.28
N CYS A 641 6.97 17.52 -7.24
CA CYS A 641 5.73 18.29 -7.20
C CYS A 641 5.81 19.36 -6.10
N PRO A 642 5.59 20.65 -6.44
CA PRO A 642 5.79 21.76 -5.50
C PRO A 642 4.76 21.82 -4.37
N TRP A 643 3.68 21.04 -4.45
CA TRP A 643 2.60 21.06 -3.45
C TRP A 643 2.72 19.95 -2.41
N HIS A 644 3.08 18.74 -2.84
CA HIS A 644 3.02 17.54 -1.98
C HIS A 644 4.31 16.73 -1.97
N SER A 645 5.37 17.27 -2.57
CA SER A 645 6.69 16.63 -2.69
C SER A 645 6.67 15.27 -3.39
N TRP A 646 5.63 15.01 -4.19
CA TRP A 646 5.57 13.79 -4.99
C TRP A 646 6.67 13.83 -6.04
N GLU A 647 7.46 12.78 -6.11
CA GLU A 647 8.65 12.72 -6.97
C GLU A 647 8.32 12.02 -8.28
N PHE A 648 8.74 12.58 -9.42
CA PHE A 648 8.48 12.03 -10.75
C PHE A 648 9.76 11.94 -11.57
N ASP A 649 10.03 10.78 -12.16
CA ASP A 649 11.08 10.63 -13.16
C ASP A 649 10.62 11.30 -14.47
N VAL A 650 11.33 12.35 -14.90
CA VAL A 650 10.91 13.15 -16.07
C VAL A 650 11.17 12.44 -17.39
N CYS A 651 11.99 11.38 -17.41
CA CYS A 651 12.25 10.59 -18.61
C CYS A 651 11.10 9.62 -18.92
N THR A 652 10.44 9.13 -17.89
CA THR A 652 9.39 8.09 -17.99
C THR A 652 7.99 8.61 -17.67
N GLY A 653 7.89 9.66 -16.87
CA GLY A 653 6.64 10.18 -16.30
C GLY A 653 6.22 9.44 -15.02
N CYS A 654 7.02 8.49 -14.55
CA CYS A 654 6.66 7.67 -13.40
C CYS A 654 6.79 8.42 -12.08
N SER A 655 5.80 8.26 -11.20
CA SER A 655 5.85 8.68 -9.81
C SER A 655 6.72 7.71 -9.02
N ILE A 656 7.73 8.24 -8.35
CA ILE A 656 8.68 7.52 -7.51
C ILE A 656 8.13 7.43 -6.09
N ASP A 657 7.62 8.53 -5.55
CA ASP A 657 7.01 8.58 -4.23
C ASP A 657 5.83 9.56 -4.22
N PRO A 658 4.59 9.11 -3.94
CA PRO A 658 4.14 7.73 -3.87
C PRO A 658 3.96 7.14 -5.29
N PRO A 659 4.40 5.90 -5.54
CA PRO A 659 4.33 5.31 -6.88
C PRO A 659 2.93 4.87 -7.28
N GLY A 660 2.75 4.62 -8.58
CA GLY A 660 1.47 4.23 -9.17
C GLY A 660 0.56 5.40 -9.54
N ASN A 661 1.02 6.64 -9.29
CA ASN A 661 0.33 7.87 -9.68
C ASN A 661 1.10 8.58 -10.78
N ASP A 662 1.30 7.90 -11.89
CA ASP A 662 2.24 8.34 -12.92
C ASP A 662 1.60 9.36 -13.87
N VAL A 663 2.44 10.21 -14.45
CA VAL A 663 2.08 11.10 -15.55
C VAL A 663 2.52 10.53 -16.88
N LYS A 664 1.93 10.99 -17.98
CA LYS A 664 2.33 10.55 -19.31
C LYS A 664 3.64 11.23 -19.71
N SER A 665 4.56 10.46 -20.31
CA SER A 665 5.73 10.99 -21.03
C SER A 665 5.48 11.05 -22.54
N TYR A 666 6.17 11.96 -23.22
CA TYR A 666 5.99 12.26 -24.64
C TYR A 666 7.32 12.30 -25.37
N GLU A 667 7.31 11.86 -26.64
CA GLU A 667 8.48 11.99 -27.50
C GLU A 667 8.81 13.48 -27.73
N THR A 668 10.08 13.81 -27.56
CA THR A 668 10.65 15.14 -27.77
C THR A 668 11.70 15.08 -28.86
N PHE A 669 11.82 16.19 -29.58
CA PHE A 669 12.82 16.34 -30.62
C PHE A 669 13.33 17.78 -30.60
N VAL A 670 14.65 17.97 -30.50
CA VAL A 670 15.27 19.29 -30.55
C VAL A 670 15.94 19.44 -31.89
N ASP A 671 15.56 20.47 -32.62
CA ASP A 671 16.08 20.77 -33.95
C ASP A 671 16.27 22.27 -34.09
N ASP A 672 17.47 22.68 -34.48
CA ASP A 672 17.80 24.09 -34.74
C ASP A 672 17.39 25.04 -33.59
N GLY A 673 17.75 24.67 -32.36
CA GLY A 673 17.45 25.47 -31.15
C GLY A 673 15.96 25.56 -30.80
N ARG A 674 15.12 24.68 -31.36
CA ARG A 674 13.68 24.62 -31.12
C ARG A 674 13.31 23.23 -30.60
N ILE A 675 12.46 23.20 -29.57
CA ILE A 675 11.94 22.00 -28.95
C ILE A 675 10.59 21.69 -29.59
N PHE A 676 10.45 20.47 -30.08
CA PHE A 676 9.21 19.90 -30.56
C PHE A 676 8.78 18.73 -29.66
N ILE A 677 7.48 18.59 -29.46
CA ILE A 677 6.87 17.44 -28.78
C ILE A 677 5.94 16.72 -29.73
N LYS A 678 5.70 15.43 -29.51
CA LYS A 678 4.70 14.65 -30.25
C LYS A 678 3.47 14.43 -29.36
N PRO A 679 2.42 15.26 -29.46
CA PRO A 679 1.20 15.05 -28.69
C PRO A 679 0.59 13.70 -29.08
N SER A 680 0.04 12.97 -28.12
CA SER A 680 -0.70 11.76 -28.46
C SER A 680 -1.95 12.11 -29.27
N THR A 681 -2.05 11.58 -30.49
CA THR A 681 -3.23 11.70 -31.35
C THR A 681 -4.43 10.96 -30.75
N LEU A 682 -5.11 11.58 -29.79
CA LEU A 682 -6.41 11.11 -29.34
C LEU A 682 -7.51 11.60 -30.29
N LYS A 683 -7.64 10.89 -31.41
CA LYS A 683 -8.96 10.53 -31.94
C LYS A 683 -9.09 9.02 -31.88
N SER A 684 -9.38 8.51 -30.69
CA SER A 684 -9.82 7.13 -30.46
C SER A 684 -11.21 7.17 -29.83
N ALA A 685 -12.17 6.68 -30.60
CA ALA A 685 -13.54 6.47 -30.19
C ALA A 685 -13.61 5.25 -29.26
N ALA A 686 -13.86 5.46 -27.97
CA ALA A 686 -14.39 4.43 -27.07
C ALA A 686 -14.97 5.07 -25.80
N LYS A 687 -16.30 5.23 -25.78
CA LYS A 687 -17.24 5.05 -24.65
C LYS A 687 -18.52 5.84 -24.91
N THR A 688 -19.28 5.38 -25.91
CA THR A 688 -20.72 5.63 -25.96
C THR A 688 -21.40 4.30 -25.66
N THR A 689 -21.72 4.05 -24.38
CA THR A 689 -22.86 3.26 -23.91
C THR A 689 -22.71 2.99 -22.41
N THR A 690 -23.32 3.85 -21.58
CA THR A 690 -24.22 3.48 -20.44
C THR A 690 -24.66 4.68 -19.58
N SER A 691 -24.09 5.89 -19.71
CA SER A 691 -24.59 7.05 -18.93
C SER A 691 -25.84 7.73 -19.53
N SER A 692 -26.05 7.63 -20.84
CA SER A 692 -27.02 8.48 -21.55
C SER A 692 -28.50 8.12 -21.31
N ILE A 693 -28.80 7.04 -20.59
CA ILE A 693 -30.19 6.67 -20.23
C ILE A 693 -30.53 7.17 -18.81
N LEU A 694 -29.54 7.31 -17.92
CA LEU A 694 -29.75 7.83 -16.56
C LEU A 694 -29.77 9.36 -16.51
N ASP A 695 -29.02 10.04 -17.39
CA ASP A 695 -29.01 11.51 -17.48
C ASP A 695 -30.32 12.09 -18.03
N GLN A 696 -31.06 11.33 -18.84
CA GLN A 696 -32.36 11.76 -19.37
C GLN A 696 -33.51 11.64 -18.35
N LEU A 697 -33.30 10.95 -17.24
CA LEU A 697 -34.32 10.71 -16.20
C LEU A 697 -34.25 11.71 -15.03
N ARG A 698 -33.23 12.57 -14.97
CA ARG A 698 -33.10 13.62 -13.94
C ARG A 698 -33.15 15.00 -14.59
N GLY A 699 -34.36 15.59 -14.67
CA GLY A 699 -34.63 16.89 -15.24
C GLY A 699 -34.07 18.08 -14.44
N GLY A 700 -32.75 18.14 -14.24
CA GLY A 700 -32.05 19.28 -13.66
C GLY A 700 -30.89 19.69 -14.57
N GLN A 701 -30.89 20.93 -15.06
CA GLN A 701 -29.76 21.51 -15.79
C GLN A 701 -28.53 21.56 -14.88
N VAL A 702 -27.58 20.64 -15.07
CA VAL A 702 -26.25 20.73 -14.44
C VAL A 702 -25.41 21.71 -15.26
N SER A 703 -24.98 22.82 -14.64
CA SER A 703 -24.03 23.76 -15.25
C SER A 703 -22.65 23.12 -15.32
N LYS A 704 -22.07 23.03 -16.53
CA LYS A 704 -20.70 22.56 -16.72
C LYS A 704 -19.70 23.59 -16.15
N PRO A 705 -18.59 23.15 -15.49
CA PRO A 705 -17.54 24.06 -15.03
C PRO A 705 -16.93 24.83 -16.21
N VAL A 706 -16.69 26.13 -16.02
CA VAL A 706 -16.16 27.02 -17.07
C VAL A 706 -14.64 26.91 -17.13
N LYS A 707 -14.06 26.87 -18.34
CA LYS A 707 -12.60 26.84 -18.51
C LYS A 707 -11.96 28.15 -18.02
N PRO A 708 -10.83 28.12 -17.29
CA PRO A 708 -10.13 29.33 -16.86
C PRO A 708 -9.66 30.17 -18.04
N VAL A 709 -9.75 31.49 -17.93
CA VAL A 709 -9.34 32.44 -18.96
C VAL A 709 -8.19 33.29 -18.42
N GLU A 710 -7.19 33.55 -19.25
CA GLU A 710 -6.14 34.53 -18.96
C GLU A 710 -6.60 35.92 -19.40
N ALA A 711 -6.48 36.90 -18.52
CA ALA A 711 -6.84 38.28 -18.78
C ALA A 711 -5.97 39.26 -17.97
N GLU A 712 -5.92 40.50 -18.44
CA GLU A 712 -5.34 41.61 -17.69
C GLU A 712 -6.48 42.50 -17.18
N LEU A 713 -6.63 42.58 -15.86
CA LEU A 713 -7.70 43.36 -15.23
C LEU A 713 -7.15 44.62 -14.57
N LYS A 714 -7.93 45.69 -14.62
CA LYS A 714 -7.58 46.97 -14.00
C LYS A 714 -7.90 46.94 -12.51
N VAL A 715 -6.98 47.42 -11.67
CA VAL A 715 -7.21 47.63 -10.24
C VAL A 715 -8.10 48.84 -10.05
N LEU A 716 -9.31 48.63 -9.54
CA LEU A 716 -10.28 49.68 -9.22
C LEU A 716 -9.96 50.34 -7.88
N ASP A 717 -9.61 49.53 -6.88
CA ASP A 717 -9.37 49.97 -5.51
C ASP A 717 -8.41 49.02 -4.77
N ILE A 718 -7.79 49.53 -3.70
CA ILE A 718 -6.96 48.75 -2.79
C ILE A 718 -7.39 49.04 -1.36
N ILE A 719 -7.91 48.02 -0.68
CA ILE A 719 -8.39 48.10 0.70
C ILE A 719 -7.29 47.56 1.62
N GLU A 720 -6.94 48.31 2.67
CA GLU A 720 -5.98 47.87 3.68
C GLU A 720 -6.74 47.11 4.78
N GLU A 721 -6.56 45.78 4.81
CA GLU A 721 -7.26 44.91 5.78
C GLU A 721 -6.50 44.85 7.11
N THR A 722 -5.16 44.77 7.03
CA THR A 722 -4.23 44.84 8.17
C THR A 722 -2.92 45.43 7.67
N SER A 723 -1.95 45.68 8.57
CA SER A 723 -0.64 46.26 8.20
C SER A 723 0.15 45.45 7.16
N ASP A 724 -0.16 44.17 6.98
CA ASP A 724 0.50 43.30 6.00
C ASP A 724 -0.47 42.55 5.08
N VAL A 725 -1.75 42.94 5.02
CA VAL A 725 -2.76 42.34 4.12
C VAL A 725 -3.54 43.43 3.37
N ARG A 726 -3.63 43.30 2.04
CA ARG A 726 -4.41 44.21 1.18
C ARG A 726 -5.35 43.44 0.27
N THR A 727 -6.52 43.99 0.02
CA THR A 727 -7.47 43.51 -0.97
C THR A 727 -7.36 44.34 -2.24
N PHE A 728 -6.98 43.72 -3.35
CA PHE A 728 -6.94 44.34 -4.68
C PHE A 728 -8.26 44.05 -5.40
N ARG A 729 -9.08 45.08 -5.60
CA ARG A 729 -10.35 44.96 -6.32
C ARG A 729 -10.12 45.17 -7.80
N LEU A 730 -10.41 44.16 -8.62
CA LEU A 730 -10.14 44.15 -10.06
C LEU A 730 -11.43 44.29 -10.86
N ASP A 731 -11.40 45.11 -11.90
CA ASP A 731 -12.53 45.32 -12.81
C ASP A 731 -12.79 44.06 -13.64
N ASN A 732 -13.93 43.41 -13.38
CA ASN A 732 -14.42 42.28 -14.15
C ASN A 732 -15.78 42.61 -14.81
N SER A 733 -16.11 43.89 -15.01
CA SER A 733 -17.42 44.32 -15.54
C SER A 733 -17.75 43.76 -16.93
N ALA A 734 -16.73 43.40 -17.72
CA ALA A 734 -16.88 42.72 -19.00
C ALA A 734 -17.13 41.20 -18.87
N GLY A 735 -17.07 40.64 -17.66
CA GLY A 735 -17.19 39.20 -17.41
C GLY A 735 -16.02 38.38 -17.96
N THR A 736 -14.84 39.00 -18.10
CA THR A 736 -13.65 38.41 -18.73
C THR A 736 -13.16 37.19 -17.98
N ILE A 737 -13.21 37.25 -16.64
CA ILE A 737 -12.86 36.15 -15.76
C ILE A 737 -14.14 35.42 -15.35
N PRO A 738 -14.36 34.18 -15.83
CA PRO A 738 -15.48 33.37 -15.38
C PRO A 738 -15.23 32.87 -13.95
N PHE A 739 -16.14 33.21 -13.04
CA PHE A 739 -16.09 32.84 -11.63
C PHE A 739 -17.44 32.26 -11.21
N ASP A 740 -17.49 30.94 -11.06
CA ASP A 740 -18.70 30.14 -10.95
C ASP A 740 -18.96 29.62 -9.51
N PHE A 741 -17.91 29.33 -8.73
CA PHE A 741 -18.03 28.86 -7.35
C PHE A 741 -17.09 29.60 -6.39
N ALA A 742 -17.59 29.87 -5.19
CA ALA A 742 -16.82 30.49 -4.10
C ALA A 742 -15.72 29.54 -3.59
N GLY A 743 -14.57 30.10 -3.20
CA GLY A 743 -13.40 29.33 -2.74
C GLY A 743 -12.33 29.10 -3.81
N LYS A 744 -12.61 29.32 -5.10
CA LYS A 744 -11.62 29.21 -6.17
C LYS A 744 -10.54 30.29 -6.11
N PHE A 745 -9.39 30.01 -6.73
CA PHE A 745 -8.26 30.92 -6.84
C PHE A 745 -8.01 31.40 -8.28
N ALA A 746 -7.18 32.44 -8.41
CA ALA A 746 -6.59 32.87 -9.67
C ALA A 746 -5.05 32.84 -9.58
N LYS A 747 -4.38 32.45 -10.66
CA LYS A 747 -2.93 32.62 -10.80
C LYS A 747 -2.67 34.04 -11.26
N VAL A 748 -1.93 34.83 -10.48
CA VAL A 748 -1.50 36.19 -10.81
C VAL A 748 -0.08 36.13 -11.36
N CYS A 749 0.15 36.80 -12.49
CA CYS A 749 1.45 37.00 -13.08
C CYS A 749 1.97 38.40 -12.78
N VAL A 750 3.23 38.50 -12.37
CA VAL A 750 3.98 39.76 -12.40
C VAL A 750 5.23 39.57 -13.24
N THR A 751 5.57 40.57 -14.05
CA THR A 751 6.80 40.58 -14.83
C THR A 751 7.88 41.30 -14.01
N THR A 752 8.97 40.60 -13.70
CA THR A 752 10.16 41.17 -13.05
C THR A 752 11.35 41.12 -14.01
N ASP A 753 12.50 41.68 -13.61
CA ASP A 753 13.75 41.63 -14.40
C ASP A 753 14.21 40.19 -14.70
N GLY A 754 13.71 39.20 -13.97
CA GLY A 754 13.95 37.76 -14.16
C GLY A 754 12.87 37.01 -14.96
N GLY A 755 11.92 37.72 -15.59
CA GLY A 755 10.83 37.13 -16.39
C GLY A 755 9.46 37.14 -15.71
N GLU A 756 8.52 36.37 -16.27
CA GLU A 756 7.16 36.23 -15.70
C GLU A 756 7.15 35.33 -14.47
N GLN A 757 6.56 35.79 -13.38
CA GLN A 757 6.44 35.07 -12.12
C GLN A 757 4.96 34.88 -11.78
N TRP A 758 4.49 33.63 -11.73
CA TRP A 758 3.10 33.29 -11.46
C TRP A 758 2.89 32.81 -10.01
N ARG A 759 1.87 33.32 -9.32
CA ARG A 759 1.49 32.85 -7.97
C ARG A 759 -0.03 32.79 -7.80
N SER A 760 -0.51 31.76 -7.10
CA SER A 760 -1.93 31.57 -6.83
C SER A 760 -2.40 32.42 -5.65
N PHE A 761 -3.54 33.09 -5.81
CA PHE A 761 -4.24 33.81 -4.75
C PHE A 761 -5.74 33.53 -4.82
N THR A 762 -6.36 33.22 -3.69
CA THR A 762 -7.80 32.97 -3.61
C THR A 762 -8.60 34.21 -3.98
N ILE A 763 -9.69 34.02 -4.73
CA ILE A 763 -10.65 35.07 -5.02
C ILE A 763 -11.56 35.20 -3.80
N SER A 764 -11.44 36.32 -3.11
CA SER A 764 -12.16 36.60 -1.84
C SER A 764 -13.55 37.21 -2.03
N SER A 765 -13.88 37.73 -3.22
CA SER A 765 -15.25 38.19 -3.54
C SER A 765 -16.19 37.01 -3.79
N SER A 766 -17.50 37.29 -3.89
CA SER A 766 -18.50 36.28 -4.27
C SER A 766 -18.61 36.14 -5.79
N PRO A 767 -18.84 34.94 -6.35
CA PRO A 767 -19.22 34.75 -7.76
C PRO A 767 -20.54 35.46 -8.14
N HIS A 768 -21.34 35.91 -7.17
CA HIS A 768 -22.51 36.75 -7.44
C HIS A 768 -22.12 38.18 -7.86
N GLU A 769 -20.94 38.66 -7.45
CA GLU A 769 -20.41 39.98 -7.80
C GLU A 769 -19.67 39.92 -9.13
N LYS A 770 -20.43 39.85 -10.24
CA LYS A 770 -19.84 39.67 -11.57
C LYS A 770 -19.02 40.87 -12.05
N GLN A 771 -19.23 42.04 -11.47
CA GLN A 771 -18.60 43.28 -11.93
C GLN A 771 -17.15 43.44 -11.46
N HIS A 772 -16.72 42.71 -10.42
CA HIS A 772 -15.36 42.79 -9.92
C HIS A 772 -14.92 41.48 -9.26
N ILE A 773 -13.61 41.26 -9.19
CA ILE A 773 -13.03 40.18 -8.37
C ILE A 773 -12.07 40.78 -7.34
N ASP A 774 -12.11 40.28 -6.11
CA ASP A 774 -11.24 40.76 -5.04
C ASP A 774 -10.14 39.73 -4.75
N LEU A 775 -8.88 40.12 -4.91
CA LEU A 775 -7.72 39.31 -4.51
C LEU A 775 -7.16 39.85 -3.20
N THR A 776 -7.34 39.10 -2.11
CA THR A 776 -6.83 39.48 -0.80
C THR A 776 -5.50 38.80 -0.55
N ILE A 777 -4.45 39.60 -0.40
CA ILE A 777 -3.06 39.14 -0.47
C ILE A 777 -2.32 39.60 0.78
N LYS A 778 -1.72 38.64 1.48
CA LYS A 778 -0.78 38.90 2.56
C LYS A 778 0.62 39.11 2.01
N LEU A 779 1.31 40.14 2.47
CA LEU A 779 2.68 40.46 2.11
C LEU A 779 3.62 39.36 2.63
N ASN A 780 4.27 38.66 1.71
CA ASN A 780 5.43 37.83 2.02
C ASN A 780 6.71 38.67 1.87
N PRO A 781 7.48 38.94 2.94
CA PRO A 781 8.67 39.80 2.87
C PRO A 781 9.77 39.29 1.93
N VAL A 782 9.83 37.99 1.70
CA VAL A 782 10.80 37.35 0.78
C VAL A 782 10.18 36.96 -0.56
N GLY A 783 8.87 37.17 -0.75
CA GLY A 783 8.14 36.78 -1.95
C GLY A 783 8.17 37.86 -3.02
N GLN A 784 8.71 37.54 -4.20
CA GLN A 784 8.83 38.49 -5.32
C GLN A 784 7.48 39.03 -5.79
N VAL A 785 6.44 38.17 -5.88
CA VAL A 785 5.12 38.56 -6.41
C VAL A 785 4.33 39.45 -5.45
N SER A 786 4.11 39.02 -4.21
CA SER A 786 3.36 39.82 -3.23
C SER A 786 4.06 41.15 -2.94
N ARG A 787 5.41 41.17 -2.91
CA ARG A 787 6.15 42.41 -2.71
C ARG A 787 5.99 43.35 -3.91
N TYR A 788 6.09 42.83 -5.13
CA TYR A 788 5.86 43.62 -6.34
C TYR A 788 4.47 44.26 -6.34
N LEU A 789 3.42 43.50 -6.01
CA LEU A 789 2.05 44.01 -5.91
C LEU A 789 1.92 45.12 -4.87
N PHE A 790 2.59 45.01 -3.72
CA PHE A 790 2.53 46.03 -2.66
C PHE A 790 3.30 47.30 -2.99
N ASP A 791 4.42 47.19 -3.73
CA ASP A 791 5.32 48.29 -4.01
C ASP A 791 5.00 49.04 -5.30
N ASN A 792 4.45 48.35 -6.30
CA ASN A 792 4.35 48.87 -7.68
C ASN A 792 2.92 48.96 -8.21
N ILE A 793 1.95 48.29 -7.59
CA ILE A 793 0.56 48.27 -8.07
C ILE A 793 -0.32 49.14 -7.17
N GLY A 794 -0.90 50.19 -7.76
CA GLY A 794 -1.88 51.08 -7.14
C GLY A 794 -3.22 51.09 -7.91
N PRO A 795 -4.26 51.78 -7.40
CA PRO A 795 -5.50 51.99 -8.15
C PRO A 795 -5.22 52.59 -9.53
N GLY A 796 -5.81 51.99 -10.57
CA GLY A 796 -5.56 52.32 -11.97
C GLY A 796 -4.50 51.47 -12.67
N GLY A 797 -3.67 50.73 -11.91
CA GLY A 797 -2.74 49.74 -12.45
C GLY A 797 -3.44 48.50 -13.02
N THR A 798 -2.69 47.58 -13.59
CA THR A 798 -3.21 46.32 -14.15
C THR A 798 -2.56 45.10 -13.52
N ILE A 799 -3.33 44.02 -13.41
CA ILE A 799 -2.87 42.71 -12.94
C ILE A 799 -3.23 41.66 -13.99
N LYS A 800 -2.21 40.98 -14.52
CA LYS A 800 -2.36 39.82 -15.39
C LYS A 800 -2.69 38.60 -14.53
N LEU A 801 -3.76 37.88 -14.86
CA LEU A 801 -4.18 36.70 -14.11
C LEU A 801 -4.91 35.66 -14.97
N LYS A 802 -4.87 34.40 -14.52
CA LYS A 802 -5.58 33.24 -15.12
C LYS A 802 -6.47 32.61 -14.05
N GLY A 803 -7.78 32.57 -14.28
CA GLY A 803 -8.76 32.07 -13.30
C GLY A 803 -10.21 32.23 -13.76
N ALA A 804 -11.20 31.89 -12.93
CA ALA A 804 -11.08 31.22 -11.64
C ALA A 804 -10.83 29.70 -11.79
N GLN A 805 -10.06 29.09 -10.90
CA GLN A 805 -9.71 27.67 -10.93
C GLN A 805 -9.47 27.08 -9.52
N GLY A 806 -9.38 25.76 -9.41
CA GLY A 806 -9.15 25.03 -8.15
C GLY A 806 -10.28 24.06 -7.79
N GLY A 807 -9.90 22.96 -7.12
CA GLY A 807 -10.80 21.91 -6.62
C GLY A 807 -11.47 22.23 -5.28
N TYR A 808 -10.96 23.24 -4.56
CA TYR A 808 -11.53 23.74 -3.31
C TYR A 808 -12.65 24.76 -3.60
N TYR A 809 -13.91 24.36 -3.44
CA TYR A 809 -15.04 25.28 -3.68
C TYR A 809 -16.32 24.89 -2.92
N PHE A 810 -17.16 25.89 -2.68
CA PHE A 810 -18.51 25.70 -2.16
C PHE A 810 -19.53 25.69 -3.30
N ASP A 811 -20.22 24.56 -3.48
CA ASP A 811 -21.35 24.40 -4.39
C ASP A 811 -22.67 24.32 -3.59
N PRO A 812 -23.51 25.36 -3.58
CA PRO A 812 -24.74 25.39 -2.80
C PRO A 812 -25.77 24.33 -3.24
N ALA A 813 -25.65 23.76 -4.44
CA ALA A 813 -26.54 22.70 -4.90
C ALA A 813 -26.16 21.32 -4.35
N LYS A 814 -24.89 21.14 -3.95
CA LYS A 814 -24.36 19.87 -3.43
C LYS A 814 -24.07 19.92 -1.93
N HIS A 815 -23.63 21.06 -1.44
CA HIS A 815 -23.21 21.29 -0.07
C HIS A 815 -24.36 21.91 0.71
N THR A 816 -25.29 21.05 1.15
CA THR A 816 -26.54 21.46 1.82
C THR A 816 -26.49 21.28 3.33
N GLU A 817 -25.43 20.67 3.85
CA GLU A 817 -25.19 20.51 5.28
C GLU A 817 -24.78 21.85 5.94
N PRO A 818 -25.07 22.05 7.24
CA PRO A 818 -24.51 23.16 8.01
C PRO A 818 -22.98 23.26 7.84
N LEU A 819 -22.50 24.48 7.64
CA LEU A 819 -21.10 24.73 7.31
C LEU A 819 -20.29 25.07 8.56
N VAL A 820 -19.07 24.54 8.62
CA VAL A 820 -18.04 24.97 9.56
C VAL A 820 -16.83 25.44 8.77
N LEU A 821 -16.61 26.74 8.78
CA LEU A 821 -15.44 27.37 8.17
C LEU A 821 -14.35 27.46 9.24
N ILE A 822 -13.13 26.98 8.94
CA ILE A 822 -12.01 27.04 9.88
C ILE A 822 -10.80 27.61 9.17
N SER A 823 -10.27 28.73 9.65
CA SER A 823 -9.04 29.27 9.06
C SER A 823 -8.09 29.94 10.04
N ALA A 824 -6.85 30.13 9.59
CA ALA A 824 -5.87 30.91 10.32
C ALA A 824 -5.04 31.80 9.38
N GLY A 825 -4.70 33.01 9.83
CA GLY A 825 -3.93 33.96 9.03
C GLY A 825 -4.60 34.33 7.71
N SER A 826 -3.88 34.24 6.59
CA SER A 826 -4.42 34.55 5.26
C SER A 826 -5.37 33.49 4.70
N GLY A 827 -5.53 32.33 5.35
CA GLY A 827 -6.50 31.30 4.93
C GLY A 827 -7.97 31.71 5.09
N ILE A 828 -8.24 32.89 5.63
CA ILE A 828 -9.57 33.49 5.71
C ILE A 828 -10.17 33.86 4.34
N THR A 829 -9.34 34.05 3.32
CA THR A 829 -9.77 34.53 2.00
C THR A 829 -10.80 33.62 1.30
N PRO A 830 -10.65 32.28 1.25
CA PRO A 830 -11.72 31.40 0.77
C PRO A 830 -12.98 31.46 1.64
N MET A 831 -12.82 31.59 2.96
CA MET A 831 -13.94 31.61 3.91
C MET A 831 -14.82 32.84 3.68
N MET A 832 -14.21 33.99 3.38
CA MET A 832 -14.93 35.20 3.02
C MET A 832 -15.65 35.10 1.69
N SER A 833 -15.05 34.45 0.69
CA SER A 833 -15.75 34.18 -0.58
C SER A 833 -17.02 33.36 -0.34
N ILE A 834 -16.96 32.33 0.51
CA ILE A 834 -18.11 31.49 0.88
C ILE A 834 -19.15 32.31 1.67
N ALA A 835 -18.73 33.03 2.73
CA ALA A 835 -19.64 33.82 3.56
C ALA A 835 -20.36 34.93 2.78
N ARG A 836 -19.64 35.66 1.91
CA ARG A 836 -20.22 36.66 1.00
C ARG A 836 -21.22 36.05 0.03
N THR A 837 -20.95 34.82 -0.44
CA THR A 837 -21.86 34.07 -1.33
C THR A 837 -23.13 33.65 -0.63
N LEU A 838 -23.05 33.19 0.63
CA LEU A 838 -24.23 32.89 1.44
C LEU A 838 -25.08 34.14 1.67
N LYS A 839 -24.45 35.29 2.00
CA LYS A 839 -25.15 36.58 2.15
C LYS A 839 -25.82 37.02 0.84
N ALA A 840 -25.08 37.03 -0.27
CA ALA A 840 -25.56 37.50 -1.57
C ALA A 840 -26.69 36.64 -2.15
N SER A 841 -26.68 35.33 -1.87
CA SER A 841 -27.74 34.40 -2.30
C SER A 841 -28.98 34.43 -1.39
N GLY A 842 -28.95 35.17 -0.28
CA GLY A 842 -30.02 35.16 0.71
C GLY A 842 -30.16 33.82 1.44
N SER A 843 -29.06 33.05 1.54
CA SER A 843 -29.06 31.74 2.18
C SER A 843 -29.37 31.83 3.68
N THR A 844 -30.09 30.85 4.20
CA THR A 844 -30.31 30.65 5.64
C THR A 844 -29.52 29.45 6.17
N LEU A 845 -28.57 28.92 5.39
CA LEU A 845 -27.77 27.77 5.77
C LEU A 845 -26.91 28.12 6.99
N PRO A 846 -27.03 27.41 8.12
CA PRO A 846 -26.21 27.68 9.29
C PRO A 846 -24.72 27.57 8.96
N CYS A 847 -23.95 28.57 9.36
CA CYS A 847 -22.51 28.67 9.09
C CYS A 847 -21.79 29.12 10.37
N THR A 848 -20.91 28.27 10.88
CA THR A 848 -20.04 28.59 12.02
C THR A 848 -18.63 28.83 11.51
N PHE A 849 -18.09 30.04 11.72
CA PHE A 849 -16.76 30.41 11.29
C PHE A 849 -15.81 30.55 12.49
N LEU A 850 -14.77 29.72 12.53
CA LEU A 850 -13.68 29.75 13.51
C LEU A 850 -12.42 30.33 12.87
N TYR A 851 -11.91 31.43 13.42
CA TYR A 851 -10.75 32.12 12.88
C TYR A 851 -9.62 32.28 13.91
N GLY A 852 -8.41 31.88 13.51
CA GLY A 852 -7.19 32.00 14.31
C GLY A 852 -6.29 33.16 13.85
N ALA A 853 -5.97 34.08 14.76
CA ALA A 853 -5.01 35.17 14.52
C ALA A 853 -3.94 35.26 15.63
N ARG A 854 -2.94 36.11 15.44
CA ARG A 854 -1.90 36.36 16.45
C ARG A 854 -2.38 37.35 17.49
N THR A 855 -2.63 38.58 17.07
CA THR A 855 -3.12 39.68 17.90
C THR A 855 -4.43 40.23 17.33
N GLU A 856 -5.05 41.17 18.04
CA GLU A 856 -6.24 41.89 17.61
C GLU A 856 -6.01 42.67 16.30
N ALA A 857 -4.79 43.16 16.06
CA ALA A 857 -4.43 43.90 14.85
C ALA A 857 -4.26 42.99 13.61
N ASP A 858 -4.11 41.68 13.82
CA ASP A 858 -3.93 40.70 12.76
C ASP A 858 -5.25 40.11 12.24
N ILE A 859 -6.41 40.58 12.76
CA ILE A 859 -7.71 40.06 12.33
C ILE A 859 -8.12 40.68 11.00
N VAL A 860 -7.90 39.94 9.92
CA VAL A 860 -8.31 40.31 8.56
C VAL A 860 -9.84 40.29 8.46
N PHE A 861 -10.44 41.27 7.77
CA PHE A 861 -11.90 41.43 7.61
C PHE A 861 -12.70 41.57 8.91
N ARG A 862 -12.09 42.04 10.00
CA ARG A 862 -12.73 42.14 11.32
C ARG A 862 -14.12 42.78 11.26
N GLU A 863 -14.20 44.01 10.75
CA GLU A 863 -15.45 44.78 10.73
C GLU A 863 -16.54 44.08 9.91
N GLU A 864 -16.17 43.43 8.79
CA GLU A 864 -17.11 42.71 7.94
C GLU A 864 -17.60 41.42 8.60
N CYS A 865 -16.72 40.63 9.22
CA CYS A 865 -17.12 39.42 9.95
C CYS A 865 -18.00 39.74 11.17
N GLU A 866 -17.68 40.80 11.92
CA GLU A 866 -18.48 41.27 13.05
C GLU A 866 -19.85 41.81 12.59
N SER A 867 -19.90 42.58 11.49
CA SER A 867 -21.15 43.02 10.85
C SER A 867 -21.99 41.82 10.40
N LEU A 868 -21.39 40.85 9.69
CA LEU A 868 -22.06 39.60 9.27
C LEU A 868 -22.68 38.85 10.45
N ALA A 869 -21.93 38.68 11.54
CA ALA A 869 -22.43 37.99 12.74
C ALA A 869 -23.54 38.77 13.45
N SER A 870 -23.56 40.10 13.33
CA SER A 870 -24.62 40.95 13.91
C SER A 870 -25.89 41.05 13.05
N GLU A 871 -25.75 40.95 11.72
CA GLU A 871 -26.83 41.13 10.74
C GLU A 871 -27.50 39.81 10.34
N CYS A 872 -26.77 38.70 10.43
CA CYS A 872 -27.20 37.40 9.90
C CYS A 872 -27.28 36.34 11.01
N ASP A 873 -28.51 35.98 11.43
CA ASP A 873 -28.74 34.95 12.47
C ASP A 873 -28.15 33.56 12.11
N TRP A 874 -27.88 33.30 10.83
CA TRP A 874 -27.29 32.06 10.34
C TRP A 874 -25.76 32.02 10.43
N PHE A 875 -25.08 33.14 10.72
CA PHE A 875 -23.62 33.23 10.74
C PHE A 875 -23.09 33.42 12.16
N ARG A 876 -22.33 32.44 12.66
CA ARG A 876 -21.67 32.51 13.97
C ARG A 876 -20.18 32.69 13.79
N TYR A 877 -19.61 33.72 14.38
CA TYR A 877 -18.19 34.05 14.23
C TYR A 877 -17.45 33.91 15.56
N HIS A 878 -16.40 33.09 15.58
CA HIS A 878 -15.55 32.82 16.73
C HIS A 878 -14.10 33.10 16.39
N VAL A 879 -13.44 33.93 17.21
CA VAL A 879 -12.03 34.25 17.03
C VAL A 879 -11.21 33.75 18.21
N THR A 880 -10.07 33.13 17.91
CA THR A 880 -9.06 32.76 18.89
C THR A 880 -7.74 33.47 18.58
N LEU A 881 -7.14 34.09 19.60
CA LEU A 881 -5.85 34.77 19.48
C LEU A 881 -4.74 33.97 20.16
N SER A 882 -3.62 33.79 19.46
CA SER A 882 -2.45 33.11 20.04
C SER A 882 -1.55 34.02 20.88
N GLN A 883 -1.70 35.35 20.75
CA GLN A 883 -0.99 36.38 21.51
C GLN A 883 -1.95 37.54 21.84
N PRO A 884 -3.02 37.30 22.62
CA PRO A 884 -4.02 38.34 22.93
C PRO A 884 -3.44 39.46 23.80
N SER A 885 -3.97 40.68 23.67
CA SER A 885 -3.72 41.74 24.64
C SER A 885 -4.41 41.45 25.99
N GLU A 886 -4.02 42.18 27.04
CA GLU A 886 -4.71 42.11 28.35
C GLU A 886 -6.18 42.52 28.29
N THR A 887 -6.61 43.18 27.20
CA THR A 887 -8.00 43.61 26.99
C THR A 887 -8.85 42.62 26.19
N TRP A 888 -8.27 41.54 25.69
CA TRP A 888 -9.00 40.50 24.95
C TRP A 888 -9.89 39.68 25.88
N THR A 889 -11.18 39.62 25.57
CA THR A 889 -12.17 38.84 26.33
C THR A 889 -12.60 37.55 25.63
N GLY A 890 -12.04 37.25 24.44
CA GLY A 890 -12.33 36.05 23.68
C GLY A 890 -11.38 34.88 23.99
N GLU A 891 -11.45 33.83 23.19
CA GLU A 891 -10.63 32.63 23.38
C GLU A 891 -9.14 32.90 23.12
N SER A 892 -8.27 32.28 23.93
CA SER A 892 -6.82 32.40 23.85
C SER A 892 -6.18 31.05 23.52
N GLY A 893 -5.27 31.04 22.54
CA GLY A 893 -4.58 29.84 22.09
C GLY A 893 -4.61 29.65 20.58
N ARG A 894 -4.39 28.42 20.11
CA ARG A 894 -4.63 28.03 18.71
C ARG A 894 -5.89 27.19 18.66
N ILE A 895 -6.67 27.31 17.59
CA ILE A 895 -7.83 26.43 17.37
C ILE A 895 -7.33 24.98 17.31
N CYS A 896 -7.95 24.11 18.10
CA CYS A 896 -7.62 22.68 18.20
C CYS A 896 -8.90 21.86 18.40
N HIS A 897 -8.78 20.54 18.39
CA HIS A 897 -9.91 19.62 18.58
C HIS A 897 -10.75 19.92 19.84
N SER A 898 -10.09 20.28 20.95
CA SER A 898 -10.82 20.60 22.20
C SER A 898 -11.68 21.87 22.09
N SER A 899 -11.21 22.88 21.37
CA SER A 899 -11.97 24.12 21.13
C SER A 899 -13.12 23.87 20.13
N LEU A 900 -12.90 23.01 19.14
CA LEU A 900 -13.91 22.65 18.15
C LEU A 900 -15.07 21.87 18.79
N SER A 901 -14.78 20.89 19.64
CA SER A 901 -15.80 20.06 20.32
C SER A 901 -16.63 20.82 21.35
N GLN A 902 -16.18 21.99 21.81
CA GLN A 902 -16.98 22.90 22.64
C GLN A 902 -18.01 23.71 21.84
N ILE A 903 -17.72 23.96 20.56
CA ILE A 903 -18.55 24.81 19.68
C ILE A 903 -19.51 23.94 18.85
N ILE A 904 -19.04 22.77 18.39
CA ILE A 904 -19.79 21.84 17.55
C ILE A 904 -20.02 20.53 18.31
N SER A 905 -21.27 20.26 18.67
CA SER A 905 -21.66 19.08 19.46
C SER A 905 -21.84 17.80 18.63
N ASP A 906 -22.11 17.94 17.34
CA ASP A 906 -22.47 16.87 16.38
C ASP A 906 -21.64 17.04 15.10
N PRO A 907 -20.33 16.76 15.15
CA PRO A 907 -19.41 17.10 14.08
C PRO A 907 -19.75 16.40 12.76
N GLU A 908 -20.29 15.17 12.77
CA GLU A 908 -20.61 14.41 11.56
C GLU A 908 -21.75 14.99 10.71
N SER A 909 -22.60 15.85 11.29
CA SER A 909 -23.74 16.47 10.59
C SER A 909 -23.34 17.70 9.76
N HIS A 910 -22.09 18.15 9.91
CA HIS A 910 -21.56 19.37 9.31
C HIS A 910 -20.62 19.10 8.14
N ARG A 911 -20.41 20.11 7.30
CA ARG A 911 -19.39 20.14 6.25
C ARG A 911 -18.34 21.19 6.55
N TYR A 912 -17.08 20.82 6.40
CA TYR A 912 -15.93 21.60 6.86
C TYR A 912 -15.13 22.15 5.68
N PHE A 913 -14.72 23.40 5.81
CA PHE A 913 -13.81 24.08 4.90
C PHE A 913 -12.63 24.60 5.73
N LEU A 914 -11.43 24.08 5.47
CA LEU A 914 -10.23 24.37 6.24
C LEU A 914 -9.17 25.06 5.36
N CYS A 915 -8.64 26.18 5.83
CA CYS A 915 -7.52 26.85 5.16
C CYS A 915 -6.60 27.57 6.15
N GLY A 916 -5.30 27.27 6.11
CA GLY A 916 -4.32 27.81 7.06
C GLY A 916 -2.94 27.17 6.92
N PRO A 917 -2.06 27.27 7.93
CA PRO A 917 -0.78 26.57 7.95
C PRO A 917 -0.93 25.04 7.88
N ASN A 918 0.02 24.33 7.25
CA ASN A 918 -0.12 22.89 6.98
C ASN A 918 -0.28 22.05 8.26
N GLU A 919 0.58 22.26 9.28
CA GLU A 919 0.46 21.55 10.57
C GLU A 919 -0.90 21.80 11.25
N PHE A 920 -1.44 23.01 11.07
CA PHE A 920 -2.74 23.39 11.62
C PHE A 920 -3.89 22.66 10.92
N MET A 921 -3.86 22.58 9.59
CA MET A 921 -4.89 21.90 8.81
C MET A 921 -4.82 20.38 9.00
N GLN A 922 -3.64 19.77 8.95
CA GLN A 922 -3.46 18.32 9.15
C GLN A 922 -3.96 17.87 10.52
N ALA A 923 -3.67 18.64 11.57
CA ALA A 923 -4.15 18.33 12.93
C ALA A 923 -5.68 18.40 13.05
N LEU A 924 -6.31 19.38 12.40
CA LEU A 924 -7.77 19.53 12.43
C LEU A 924 -8.50 18.53 11.53
N GLU A 925 -7.98 18.26 10.34
CA GLU A 925 -8.51 17.24 9.44
C GLU A 925 -8.46 15.86 10.11
N SER A 926 -7.32 15.49 10.69
CA SER A 926 -7.19 14.24 11.45
C SER A 926 -8.21 14.18 12.59
N ALA A 927 -8.37 15.28 13.34
CA ALA A 927 -9.32 15.34 14.45
C ALA A 927 -10.79 15.24 14.00
N LEU A 928 -11.15 15.79 12.83
CA LEU A 928 -12.49 15.69 12.26
C LEU A 928 -12.79 14.27 11.78
N ILE A 929 -11.82 13.62 11.13
CA ILE A 929 -11.93 12.21 10.73
C ILE A 929 -12.08 11.32 11.96
N ASP A 930 -11.29 11.55 13.02
CA ASP A 930 -11.39 10.85 14.29
C ASP A 930 -12.75 11.08 14.98
N ALA A 931 -13.35 12.26 14.79
CA ALA A 931 -14.69 12.59 15.27
C ALA A 931 -15.83 12.00 14.41
N GLY A 932 -15.52 11.23 13.36
CA GLY A 932 -16.50 10.53 12.54
C GLY A 932 -17.05 11.34 11.36
N VAL A 933 -16.42 12.45 11.00
CA VAL A 933 -16.80 13.25 9.82
C VAL A 933 -16.36 12.50 8.55
N PRO A 934 -17.27 12.24 7.59
CA PRO A 934 -16.91 11.67 6.28
C PRO A 934 -15.87 12.52 5.56
N SER A 935 -14.88 11.88 4.92
CA SER A 935 -13.79 12.59 4.23
C SER A 935 -14.30 13.49 3.10
N ASP A 936 -15.37 13.09 2.41
CA ASP A 936 -16.02 13.91 1.37
C ASP A 936 -16.70 15.18 1.92
N ARG A 937 -16.83 15.30 3.25
CA ARG A 937 -17.32 16.49 3.96
C ARG A 937 -16.22 17.40 4.47
N ILE A 938 -14.95 17.07 4.26
CA ILE A 938 -13.80 17.85 4.71
C ILE A 938 -13.08 18.38 3.48
N HIS A 939 -13.07 19.70 3.32
CA HIS A 939 -12.39 20.38 2.22
C HIS A 939 -11.18 21.13 2.76
N THR A 940 -10.00 20.92 2.20
CA THR A 940 -8.76 21.60 2.63
C THR A 940 -8.07 22.33 1.47
N GLU A 941 -7.48 23.50 1.73
CA GLU A 941 -6.73 24.28 0.72
C GLU A 941 -5.33 24.67 1.23
N GLN A 942 -4.28 24.16 0.58
CA GLN A 942 -2.87 24.36 0.97
C GLN A 942 -2.17 25.42 0.09
N PHE A 943 -1.59 26.44 0.73
CA PHE A 943 -0.92 27.56 0.04
C PHE A 943 0.56 27.77 0.41
N HIS A 944 1.11 26.98 1.34
CA HIS A 944 2.47 27.21 1.87
C HIS A 944 3.38 25.99 1.69
N LYS A 945 4.62 26.26 1.23
CA LYS A 945 5.76 25.32 1.22
C LYS A 945 6.01 24.81 2.65
N SER A 946 6.15 23.50 2.86
CA SER A 946 6.66 22.98 4.14
C SER A 946 8.10 23.50 4.33
N LYS A 947 8.40 24.08 5.50
CA LYS A 947 9.79 24.35 5.88
C LYS A 947 10.28 23.14 6.68
N THR A 948 11.25 22.42 6.14
CA THR A 948 12.08 21.51 6.94
C THR A 948 12.76 22.33 8.04
N PRO A 949 12.64 21.95 9.33
CA PRO A 949 13.43 22.61 10.37
C PRO A 949 14.91 22.38 10.08
N ALA A 950 15.69 23.46 10.02
CA ALA A 950 17.14 23.35 10.03
C ALA A 950 17.54 22.69 11.35
N ALA A 951 18.14 21.51 11.27
CA ALA A 951 18.69 20.81 12.43
C ALA A 951 19.78 21.70 13.09
N VAL A 952 19.64 21.93 14.39
CA VAL A 952 20.72 22.44 15.26
C VAL A 952 21.48 21.25 15.82
#